data_AF-A0A843D885-F1
#
_entry.id   AF-A0A843D885-F1
#
_cell.length_a   1.000
_cell.length_b   1.000
_cell.length_c   1.000
_cell.angle_alpha   90.00
_cell.angle_beta   90.00
_cell.angle_gamma   90.00
#
_symmetry.space_group_name_H-M   'P 1'
#
loop_
_entity.id
_entity.type
_entity.pdbx_description
1 polymer ?
#
loop_
_entity_poly.entity_id
_entity_poly.type
_entity_poly.pdbx_seq_one_letter_code
_entity_poly.pdbx_strand_id
1 'polypeptide(L)'
;DGQGHKIDAYYNGRIFNIKSNNVVLKNINFVNANVGDCDGGAILISGENTTVSGCHFMDNQVIYRDYAVDEGRGGAICAYGNLTVIDSLFENNEVLCIKYANSRGGAIYSNSTLTVRSSTFIDNSAYKGSAILASAFLTNISDDCSFINNDVALIKYDPEMELIINQTILYINESVKITVNFNSGVSGNVTVEINDDKRTLEISNASVSLILSNLASDEYVVRATYPGYGNFDHASQIEIFQVLSGESGSFSELQEIIDNTPAGGCVNLTKDYIIDYGEDEININKSITVIGNGHVIDALIEDDFRMSRVFNIQSDNVTLKNITFTNGMDVGGGAITIYGNNAVISDCNFIDNKLPDWMNGGSKGGAIFISGNNTLINGCYFKDNSMSSLVGTMLGGAIYCDGNLDVINSVFEHNGVFGIEYGSGSGGAIYCINDLVVINSTFISNRVSSYGAVGGAISSPGSVYISDSIFIDNSVSGVSAEGGAINAAIVYVNGSVFEHNDVSGYHRDSEYLYSVGGAISSDEVNICNSNFTSNSASSEDKNYPSMGGAVHSSGICNVEGSIFINNSADKGESIWAYKAFSNVTNSTFTNNDFAIVKAYIKAPTLSKMYHGPESFLVYLTEDGKVRANADVNIHINGKNYIRTTNEEGIASLAINLDVGNYNVVVTYEDASADSTVEVMSTIYSGDLTKPF
;
A
#
# COMPACT_ATOMS: atom_id res chain seq x y z
N ASP A 1 -21.44 -46.60 -4.24
CA ASP A 1 -22.29 -46.21 -5.37
C ASP A 1 -23.59 -45.65 -4.81
N GLY A 2 -23.95 -44.42 -5.18
CA GLY A 2 -25.16 -43.73 -4.72
C GLY A 2 -26.35 -43.85 -5.66
N GLN A 3 -26.19 -44.47 -6.84
CA GLN A 3 -27.27 -44.64 -7.83
C GLN A 3 -27.99 -43.32 -8.21
N GLY A 4 -27.29 -42.18 -8.15
CA GLY A 4 -27.82 -40.85 -8.44
C GLY A 4 -28.56 -40.20 -7.26
N HIS A 5 -28.54 -40.82 -6.07
CA HIS A 5 -29.16 -40.23 -4.88
C HIS A 5 -28.34 -39.09 -4.28
N LYS A 6 -29.06 -38.21 -3.59
CA LYS A 6 -28.53 -37.02 -2.94
C LYS A 6 -28.22 -37.27 -1.47
N ILE A 7 -27.06 -36.80 -1.03
CA ILE A 7 -26.70 -36.63 0.38
C ILE A 7 -26.62 -35.13 0.62
N ASP A 8 -27.54 -34.63 1.46
CA ASP A 8 -27.70 -33.22 1.75
C ASP A 8 -27.27 -32.95 3.20
N ALA A 9 -26.29 -32.08 3.38
CA ALA A 9 -25.77 -31.73 4.68
C ALA A 9 -26.50 -30.55 5.34
N TYR A 10 -27.44 -29.89 4.64
CA TYR A 10 -28.20 -28.74 5.16
C TYR A 10 -27.33 -27.66 5.81
N TYR A 11 -26.14 -27.44 5.27
CA TYR A 11 -25.12 -26.51 5.76
C TYR A 11 -24.69 -26.78 7.23
N ASN A 12 -24.78 -28.02 7.69
CA ASN A 12 -24.47 -28.44 9.06
C ASN A 12 -23.29 -29.42 9.14
N GLY A 13 -22.22 -29.15 8.38
CA GLY A 13 -20.97 -29.90 8.45
C GLY A 13 -20.58 -30.63 7.16
N ARG A 14 -19.53 -31.43 7.30
CA ARG A 14 -18.92 -32.22 6.23
C ARG A 14 -19.69 -33.51 5.98
N ILE A 15 -19.78 -33.96 4.71
CA ILE A 15 -20.44 -35.22 4.37
C ILE A 15 -19.53 -36.41 4.66
N PHE A 16 -18.30 -36.43 4.13
CA PHE A 16 -17.35 -37.53 4.33
C PHE A 16 -15.95 -37.08 4.77
N ASN A 17 -15.35 -37.86 5.68
CA ASN A 17 -13.93 -37.82 6.02
C ASN A 17 -13.30 -39.19 5.68
N ILE A 18 -12.53 -39.24 4.60
CA ILE A 18 -12.00 -40.46 4.01
C ILE A 18 -10.54 -40.64 4.43
N LYS A 19 -10.33 -41.54 5.39
CA LYS A 19 -8.99 -41.88 5.91
C LYS A 19 -8.42 -43.18 5.35
N SER A 20 -9.25 -44.00 4.72
CA SER A 20 -8.86 -45.31 4.19
C SER A 20 -8.36 -45.20 2.76
N ASN A 21 -7.43 -46.08 2.38
CA ASN A 21 -6.91 -46.16 1.02
C ASN A 21 -7.89 -46.90 0.08
N ASN A 22 -7.82 -46.60 -1.21
CA ASN A 22 -8.56 -47.27 -2.29
C ASN A 22 -10.10 -47.15 -2.16
N VAL A 23 -10.59 -45.96 -1.84
CA VAL A 23 -12.03 -45.69 -1.72
C VAL A 23 -12.60 -45.23 -3.06
N VAL A 24 -13.76 -45.76 -3.45
CA VAL A 24 -14.47 -45.38 -4.68
C VAL A 24 -15.85 -44.82 -4.36
N LEU A 25 -16.06 -43.55 -4.70
CA LEU A 25 -17.35 -42.88 -4.67
C LEU A 25 -17.89 -42.79 -6.10
N LYS A 26 -19.12 -43.27 -6.30
CA LYS A 26 -19.74 -43.33 -7.62
C LYS A 26 -21.19 -42.90 -7.61
N ASN A 27 -21.62 -42.09 -8.56
CA ASN A 27 -23.02 -41.71 -8.77
C ASN A 27 -23.71 -41.12 -7.52
N ILE A 28 -23.10 -40.14 -6.87
CA ILE A 28 -23.64 -39.48 -5.67
C ILE A 28 -23.76 -37.98 -5.91
N ASN A 29 -24.86 -37.37 -5.47
CA ASN A 29 -25.01 -35.92 -5.42
C ASN A 29 -24.71 -35.43 -4.00
N PHE A 30 -23.63 -34.68 -3.82
CA PHE A 30 -23.19 -34.06 -2.56
C PHE A 30 -23.63 -32.61 -2.56
N VAL A 31 -24.51 -32.23 -1.63
CA VAL A 31 -25.06 -30.87 -1.64
C VAL A 31 -25.06 -30.20 -0.27
N ASN A 32 -24.97 -28.87 -0.30
CA ASN A 32 -25.14 -27.99 0.85
C ASN A 32 -24.24 -28.34 2.03
N ALA A 33 -23.01 -28.84 1.82
CA ALA A 33 -22.09 -29.00 2.92
C ALA A 33 -21.55 -27.63 3.36
N ASN A 34 -21.39 -27.40 4.65
CA ASN A 34 -20.76 -26.19 5.18
C ASN A 34 -19.91 -26.55 6.37
N VAL A 35 -18.62 -26.27 6.30
CA VAL A 35 -17.68 -26.50 7.38
C VAL A 35 -17.03 -25.20 7.81
N GLY A 36 -16.86 -25.06 9.12
CA GLY A 36 -16.08 -23.97 9.73
C GLY A 36 -14.63 -24.35 10.02
N ASP A 37 -14.22 -25.58 9.68
CA ASP A 37 -12.81 -25.97 9.64
C ASP A 37 -12.27 -25.71 8.22
N CYS A 38 -10.97 -25.50 8.08
CA CYS A 38 -10.36 -24.95 6.87
C CYS A 38 -10.33 -25.89 5.65
N ASP A 39 -10.89 -27.10 5.71
CA ASP A 39 -10.66 -28.14 4.70
C ASP A 39 -11.94 -28.84 4.20
N GLY A 40 -12.23 -28.79 2.89
CA GLY A 40 -13.12 -29.75 2.24
C GLY A 40 -14.57 -29.67 2.70
N GLY A 41 -15.40 -28.85 2.05
CA GLY A 41 -16.80 -28.67 2.42
C GLY A 41 -17.58 -29.99 2.41
N ALA A 42 -17.62 -30.69 1.27
CA ALA A 42 -18.30 -31.99 1.19
C ALA A 42 -17.40 -33.15 1.65
N ILE A 43 -16.14 -33.17 1.22
CA ILE A 43 -15.24 -34.30 1.42
C ILE A 43 -13.84 -33.85 1.82
N LEU A 44 -13.31 -34.47 2.87
CA LEU A 44 -11.90 -34.41 3.24
C LEU A 44 -11.26 -35.78 3.01
N ILE A 45 -10.14 -35.81 2.29
CA ILE A 45 -9.42 -37.04 1.93
C ILE A 45 -8.01 -37.01 2.51
N SER A 46 -7.70 -37.96 3.38
CA SER A 46 -6.34 -38.23 3.87
C SER A 46 -5.83 -39.63 3.50
N GLY A 47 -6.70 -40.52 2.99
CA GLY A 47 -6.32 -41.83 2.47
C GLY A 47 -5.88 -41.79 1.01
N GLU A 48 -5.03 -42.73 0.61
CA GLU A 48 -4.46 -42.78 -0.75
C GLU A 48 -5.41 -43.43 -1.76
N ASN A 49 -5.31 -43.01 -3.02
CA ASN A 49 -6.01 -43.60 -4.18
C ASN A 49 -7.55 -43.54 -4.08
N THR A 50 -8.09 -42.37 -3.74
CA THR A 50 -9.55 -42.16 -3.77
C THR A 50 -10.00 -41.86 -5.20
N THR A 51 -11.08 -42.52 -5.65
CA THR A 51 -11.72 -42.28 -6.95
C THR A 51 -13.12 -41.72 -6.77
N VAL A 52 -13.42 -40.62 -7.46
CA VAL A 52 -14.74 -39.98 -7.56
C VAL A 52 -15.19 -40.10 -9.01
N SER A 53 -16.33 -40.75 -9.26
CA SER A 53 -16.81 -41.02 -10.62
C SER A 53 -18.31 -40.82 -10.78
N GLY A 54 -18.75 -40.02 -11.78
CA GLY A 54 -20.18 -39.81 -11.99
C GLY A 54 -20.87 -39.03 -10.86
N CYS A 55 -20.14 -38.25 -10.06
CA CYS A 55 -20.68 -37.55 -8.90
C CYS A 55 -21.01 -36.09 -9.23
N HIS A 56 -21.93 -35.49 -8.47
CA HIS A 56 -22.26 -34.07 -8.57
C HIS A 56 -22.03 -33.40 -7.21
N PHE A 57 -21.24 -32.33 -7.16
CA PHE A 57 -21.00 -31.49 -5.99
C PHE A 57 -21.62 -30.12 -6.22
N MET A 58 -22.64 -29.77 -5.43
CA MET A 58 -23.41 -28.54 -5.61
C MET A 58 -23.53 -27.76 -4.30
N ASP A 59 -23.25 -26.45 -4.32
CA ASP A 59 -23.44 -25.54 -3.18
C ASP A 59 -22.70 -25.99 -1.90
N ASN A 60 -21.53 -26.62 -2.03
CA ASN A 60 -20.71 -27.00 -0.88
C ASN A 60 -19.70 -25.91 -0.57
N GLN A 61 -19.53 -25.61 0.71
CA GLN A 61 -18.78 -24.45 1.14
C GLN A 61 -17.88 -24.71 2.35
N VAL A 62 -16.78 -23.98 2.37
CA VAL A 62 -15.91 -23.78 3.54
C VAL A 62 -16.03 -22.31 3.93
N ILE A 63 -16.59 -22.02 5.11
CA ILE A 63 -16.65 -20.65 5.65
C ILE A 63 -15.79 -20.59 6.91
N TYR A 64 -14.59 -20.05 6.77
CA TYR A 64 -13.65 -19.92 7.88
C TYR A 64 -13.60 -18.47 8.39
N ARG A 65 -13.73 -18.30 9.72
CA ARG A 65 -13.89 -16.99 10.38
C ARG A 65 -12.83 -16.67 11.44
N ASP A 66 -11.84 -17.53 11.65
CA ASP A 66 -10.88 -17.43 12.76
C ASP A 66 -9.55 -16.76 12.38
N TYR A 67 -8.79 -16.30 13.38
CA TYR A 67 -7.68 -15.33 13.28
C TYR A 67 -6.30 -15.95 13.00
N ALA A 68 -6.22 -17.28 12.87
CA ALA A 68 -4.96 -17.96 12.61
C ALA A 68 -4.63 -17.97 11.11
N VAL A 69 -3.34 -18.08 10.79
CA VAL A 69 -2.71 -18.15 9.45
C VAL A 69 -3.17 -19.34 8.57
N ASP A 70 -4.26 -20.01 8.92
CA ASP A 70 -4.75 -21.18 8.22
C ASP A 70 -5.65 -20.81 7.04
N GLU A 71 -5.45 -21.51 5.93
CA GLU A 71 -6.01 -21.21 4.63
C GLU A 71 -7.21 -22.12 4.37
N GLY A 72 -8.35 -21.55 3.93
CA GLY A 72 -9.49 -22.34 3.49
C GLY A 72 -9.17 -23.09 2.19
N ARG A 73 -9.52 -24.39 2.11
CA ARG A 73 -9.12 -25.30 1.03
C ARG A 73 -10.30 -26.16 0.57
N GLY A 74 -10.60 -26.16 -0.72
CA GLY A 74 -11.51 -27.14 -1.32
C GLY A 74 -12.97 -26.96 -0.90
N GLY A 75 -13.73 -26.08 -1.58
CA GLY A 75 -15.15 -25.84 -1.22
C GLY A 75 -16.00 -27.11 -1.33
N ALA A 76 -15.68 -28.00 -2.27
CA ALA A 76 -16.23 -29.36 -2.31
C ALA A 76 -15.28 -30.40 -1.73
N ILE A 77 -14.03 -30.47 -2.23
CA ILE A 77 -13.08 -31.53 -1.88
C ILE A 77 -11.73 -30.94 -1.49
N CYS A 78 -11.24 -31.31 -0.31
CA CYS A 78 -9.84 -31.13 0.08
C CYS A 78 -9.14 -32.50 0.11
N ALA A 79 -8.06 -32.65 -0.66
CA ALA A 79 -7.35 -33.91 -0.83
C ALA A 79 -5.86 -33.80 -0.46
N TYR A 80 -5.49 -34.48 0.63
CA TYR A 80 -4.10 -34.70 1.05
C TYR A 80 -3.54 -36.04 0.57
N GLY A 81 -4.40 -37.00 0.22
CA GLY A 81 -4.01 -38.24 -0.48
C GLY A 81 -4.34 -38.18 -1.98
N ASN A 82 -3.85 -39.14 -2.76
CA ASN A 82 -4.07 -39.18 -4.21
C ASN A 82 -5.57 -39.23 -4.56
N LEU A 83 -6.00 -38.36 -5.48
CA LEU A 83 -7.39 -38.21 -5.92
C LEU A 83 -7.50 -38.38 -7.44
N THR A 84 -8.44 -39.22 -7.88
CA THR A 84 -8.87 -39.32 -9.28
C THR A 84 -10.34 -38.92 -9.40
N VAL A 85 -10.66 -37.97 -10.26
CA VAL A 85 -12.02 -37.47 -10.55
C VAL A 85 -12.36 -37.75 -12.01
N ILE A 86 -13.50 -38.39 -12.25
CA ILE A 86 -13.92 -38.84 -13.59
C ILE A 86 -15.40 -38.55 -13.78
N ASP A 87 -15.82 -38.06 -14.96
CA ASP A 87 -17.23 -37.90 -15.33
C ASP A 87 -18.07 -37.18 -14.26
N SER A 88 -17.52 -36.17 -13.57
CA SER A 88 -18.17 -35.54 -12.42
C SER A 88 -18.45 -34.06 -12.65
N LEU A 89 -19.44 -33.51 -11.94
CA LEU A 89 -19.86 -32.11 -12.02
C LEU A 89 -19.61 -31.41 -10.68
N PHE A 90 -19.04 -30.20 -10.72
CA PHE A 90 -18.85 -29.32 -9.57
C PHE A 90 -19.48 -27.96 -9.88
N GLU A 91 -20.53 -27.60 -9.16
CA GLU A 91 -21.31 -26.37 -9.39
C GLU A 91 -21.42 -25.55 -8.09
N ASN A 92 -21.14 -24.25 -8.16
CA ASN A 92 -21.32 -23.30 -7.05
C ASN A 92 -20.65 -23.69 -5.72
N ASN A 93 -19.49 -24.35 -5.76
CA ASN A 93 -18.75 -24.68 -4.54
C ASN A 93 -17.81 -23.53 -4.18
N GLU A 94 -17.75 -23.17 -2.91
CA GLU A 94 -17.11 -21.94 -2.45
C GLU A 94 -16.16 -22.15 -1.27
N VAL A 95 -15.05 -21.42 -1.28
CA VAL A 95 -14.24 -21.19 -0.08
C VAL A 95 -14.22 -19.70 0.23
N LEU A 96 -14.92 -19.31 1.29
CA LEU A 96 -15.00 -17.94 1.77
C LEU A 96 -14.10 -17.76 3.00
N CYS A 97 -13.01 -17.02 2.83
CA CYS A 97 -12.13 -16.58 3.91
C CYS A 97 -12.29 -15.07 4.13
N ILE A 98 -12.71 -14.67 5.32
CA ILE A 98 -13.17 -13.30 5.58
C ILE A 98 -12.01 -12.33 5.93
N LYS A 99 -10.86 -12.83 6.42
CA LYS A 99 -9.78 -11.97 6.97
C LYS A 99 -8.50 -11.90 6.14
N TYR A 100 -8.12 -12.98 5.49
CA TYR A 100 -6.94 -13.02 4.62
C TYR A 100 -7.39 -13.64 3.30
N ALA A 101 -7.23 -12.93 2.19
CA ALA A 101 -7.55 -13.42 0.85
C ALA A 101 -6.62 -14.60 0.49
N ASN A 102 -6.90 -15.79 1.06
CA ASN A 102 -6.06 -16.99 1.01
C ASN A 102 -6.92 -18.25 0.84
N SER A 103 -8.13 -18.13 0.28
CA SER A 103 -8.94 -19.30 -0.07
C SER A 103 -8.41 -20.00 -1.34
N ARG A 104 -8.41 -21.33 -1.33
CA ARG A 104 -7.73 -22.16 -2.34
C ARG A 104 -8.65 -23.25 -2.88
N GLY A 105 -8.86 -23.29 -4.20
CA GLY A 105 -9.60 -24.37 -4.86
C GLY A 105 -11.09 -24.39 -4.50
N GLY A 106 -11.92 -23.56 -5.14
CA GLY A 106 -13.35 -23.43 -4.79
C GLY A 106 -14.13 -24.73 -4.95
N ALA A 107 -13.77 -25.57 -5.93
CA ALA A 107 -14.24 -26.96 -6.00
C ALA A 107 -13.26 -27.92 -5.34
N ILE A 108 -12.01 -27.97 -5.83
CA ILE A 108 -11.01 -28.95 -5.42
C ILE A 108 -9.73 -28.26 -5.01
N TYR A 109 -9.28 -28.57 -3.79
CA TYR A 109 -7.90 -28.37 -3.38
C TYR A 109 -7.19 -29.73 -3.32
N SER A 110 -6.01 -29.84 -3.94
CA SER A 110 -5.17 -31.03 -3.80
C SER A 110 -3.72 -30.69 -3.50
N ASN A 111 -3.18 -31.28 -2.44
CA ASN A 111 -1.77 -31.22 -2.08
C ASN A 111 -1.03 -32.53 -2.42
N SER A 112 -1.61 -33.37 -3.28
CA SER A 112 -1.06 -34.67 -3.68
C SER A 112 -1.38 -34.93 -5.15
N THR A 113 -1.28 -36.17 -5.62
CA THR A 113 -1.58 -36.51 -7.01
C THR A 113 -3.06 -36.28 -7.31
N LEU A 114 -3.35 -35.39 -8.25
CA LEU A 114 -4.69 -35.11 -8.75
C LEU A 114 -4.80 -35.54 -10.20
N THR A 115 -5.74 -36.44 -10.51
CA THR A 115 -6.11 -36.73 -11.91
C THR A 115 -7.56 -36.34 -12.12
N VAL A 116 -7.86 -35.51 -13.12
CA VAL A 116 -9.23 -35.11 -13.47
C VAL A 116 -9.50 -35.44 -14.92
N ARG A 117 -10.60 -36.15 -15.19
CA ARG A 117 -11.02 -36.54 -16.54
C ARG A 117 -12.48 -36.32 -16.80
N SER A 118 -12.81 -35.86 -18.01
CA SER A 118 -14.19 -35.77 -18.50
C SER A 118 -15.17 -35.10 -17.53
N SER A 119 -14.69 -34.11 -16.77
CA SER A 119 -15.42 -33.50 -15.65
C SER A 119 -15.71 -32.03 -15.92
N THR A 120 -16.78 -31.51 -15.33
CA THR A 120 -17.25 -30.14 -15.55
C THR A 120 -17.27 -29.34 -14.24
N PHE A 121 -16.80 -28.09 -14.29
CA PHE A 121 -16.74 -27.15 -13.18
C PHE A 121 -17.45 -25.86 -13.59
N ILE A 122 -18.41 -25.40 -12.80
CA ILE A 122 -19.26 -24.23 -13.09
C ILE A 122 -19.36 -23.37 -11.83
N ASP A 123 -19.07 -22.07 -11.95
CA ASP A 123 -19.35 -21.04 -10.93
C ASP A 123 -18.80 -21.34 -9.51
N ASN A 124 -17.77 -22.19 -9.41
CA ASN A 124 -17.00 -22.38 -8.19
C ASN A 124 -16.12 -21.16 -7.85
N SER A 125 -15.96 -20.85 -6.56
CA SER A 125 -15.32 -19.61 -6.10
C SER A 125 -14.27 -19.85 -5.00
N ALA A 126 -13.07 -19.30 -5.20
CA ALA A 126 -12.00 -19.17 -4.22
C ALA A 126 -11.00 -18.12 -4.73
N TYR A 127 -10.18 -17.57 -3.83
CA TYR A 127 -9.20 -16.53 -4.16
C TYR A 127 -8.10 -17.01 -5.11
N LYS A 128 -7.57 -18.22 -4.91
CA LYS A 128 -6.64 -18.88 -5.85
C LYS A 128 -7.24 -20.16 -6.39
N GLY A 129 -7.35 -20.27 -7.71
CA GLY A 129 -7.92 -21.42 -8.41
C GLY A 129 -9.40 -21.58 -8.09
N SER A 130 -10.26 -20.81 -8.76
CA SER A 130 -11.68 -20.74 -8.40
C SER A 130 -12.39 -22.10 -8.51
N ALA A 131 -11.98 -22.96 -9.43
CA ALA A 131 -12.36 -24.37 -9.45
C ALA A 131 -11.31 -25.25 -8.77
N ILE A 132 -10.07 -25.25 -9.28
CA ILE A 132 -9.04 -26.17 -8.83
C ILE A 132 -7.80 -25.41 -8.41
N LEU A 133 -7.26 -25.76 -7.25
CA LEU A 133 -5.89 -25.42 -6.89
C LEU A 133 -5.13 -26.71 -6.55
N ALA A 134 -4.03 -26.94 -7.26
CA ALA A 134 -3.21 -28.13 -7.06
C ALA A 134 -1.75 -27.90 -7.47
N SER A 135 -0.87 -28.83 -7.09
CA SER A 135 0.54 -28.80 -7.54
C SER A 135 0.63 -29.11 -9.03
N ALA A 136 1.35 -28.29 -9.79
CA ALA A 136 1.50 -28.44 -11.24
C ALA A 136 2.11 -29.80 -11.66
N PHE A 137 2.91 -30.43 -10.80
CA PHE A 137 3.68 -31.65 -11.11
C PHE A 137 2.96 -32.93 -10.75
N LEU A 138 2.00 -32.84 -9.84
CA LEU A 138 1.21 -33.96 -9.37
C LEU A 138 -0.20 -33.96 -9.99
N THR A 139 -0.48 -32.97 -10.85
CA THR A 139 -1.82 -32.77 -11.43
C THR A 139 -1.84 -33.13 -12.90
N ASN A 140 -2.80 -33.95 -13.29
CA ASN A 140 -3.11 -34.29 -14.67
C ASN A 140 -4.60 -34.06 -14.92
N ILE A 141 -4.93 -32.95 -15.55
CA ILE A 141 -6.29 -32.60 -15.99
C ILE A 141 -6.35 -32.84 -17.49
N SER A 142 -7.25 -33.70 -17.95
CA SER A 142 -7.39 -33.96 -19.38
C SER A 142 -8.12 -32.83 -20.10
N ASP A 143 -7.78 -32.64 -21.38
CA ASP A 143 -8.28 -31.57 -22.26
C ASP A 143 -9.81 -31.59 -22.47
N ASP A 144 -10.49 -32.69 -22.14
CA ASP A 144 -11.94 -32.85 -22.24
C ASP A 144 -12.69 -32.39 -20.98
N CYS A 145 -11.99 -31.83 -19.98
CA CYS A 145 -12.61 -31.18 -18.85
C CYS A 145 -13.14 -29.78 -19.25
N SER A 146 -14.26 -29.37 -18.65
CA SER A 146 -14.91 -28.08 -18.94
C SER A 146 -14.91 -27.20 -17.70
N PHE A 147 -14.48 -25.94 -17.83
CA PHE A 147 -14.48 -24.93 -16.77
C PHE A 147 -15.27 -23.71 -17.26
N ILE A 148 -16.41 -23.43 -16.64
CA ILE A 148 -17.31 -22.33 -16.98
C ILE A 148 -17.29 -21.34 -15.82
N ASN A 149 -16.92 -20.09 -16.10
CA ASN A 149 -16.68 -19.04 -15.10
C ASN A 149 -15.71 -19.47 -13.99
N ASN A 150 -14.74 -20.32 -14.34
CA ASN A 150 -13.87 -20.98 -13.39
C ASN A 150 -12.41 -20.99 -13.83
N ASP A 151 -11.50 -20.93 -12.86
CA ASP A 151 -10.05 -20.96 -13.05
C ASP A 151 -9.39 -22.17 -12.38
N VAL A 152 -8.25 -22.59 -12.94
CA VAL A 152 -7.39 -23.66 -12.44
C VAL A 152 -6.01 -23.06 -12.12
N ALA A 153 -5.66 -23.00 -10.84
CA ALA A 153 -4.36 -22.56 -10.38
C ALA A 153 -3.44 -23.76 -10.12
N LEU A 154 -2.42 -23.93 -10.97
CA LEU A 154 -1.37 -24.93 -10.79
C LEU A 154 -0.12 -24.28 -10.22
N ILE A 155 0.24 -24.63 -8.98
CA ILE A 155 1.33 -23.99 -8.24
C ILE A 155 2.66 -24.73 -8.51
N LYS A 156 3.73 -23.97 -8.79
CA LYS A 156 5.11 -24.45 -8.67
C LYS A 156 5.76 -23.85 -7.41
N TYR A 157 6.89 -24.40 -6.99
CA TYR A 157 7.57 -23.96 -5.78
C TYR A 157 8.47 -22.75 -6.06
N ASP A 158 8.56 -21.82 -5.10
CA ASP A 158 9.57 -20.77 -5.14
C ASP A 158 10.98 -21.41 -5.05
N PRO A 159 11.91 -21.10 -5.97
CA PRO A 159 13.28 -21.61 -5.88
C PRO A 159 14.10 -21.01 -4.73
N GLU A 160 13.59 -20.00 -4.00
CA GLU A 160 14.30 -19.23 -2.95
C GLU A 160 15.68 -18.76 -3.45
N MET A 161 15.65 -18.12 -4.61
CA MET A 161 16.86 -17.64 -5.27
C MET A 161 17.46 -16.45 -4.51
N GLU A 162 18.72 -16.59 -4.13
CA GLU A 162 19.51 -15.56 -3.44
C GLU A 162 20.73 -15.20 -4.29
N LEU A 163 20.98 -13.90 -4.48
CA LEU A 163 22.15 -13.38 -5.18
C LEU A 163 23.09 -12.74 -4.15
N ILE A 164 24.30 -13.25 -4.04
CA ILE A 164 25.31 -12.79 -3.07
C ILE A 164 26.51 -12.26 -3.82
N ILE A 165 26.88 -11.02 -3.53
CA ILE A 165 28.14 -10.43 -3.95
C ILE A 165 29.06 -10.34 -2.73
N ASN A 166 30.23 -10.97 -2.79
CA ASN A 166 31.09 -11.09 -1.61
C ASN A 166 31.74 -9.77 -1.15
N GLN A 167 31.69 -8.73 -1.97
CA GLN A 167 32.16 -7.37 -1.68
C GLN A 167 31.43 -6.39 -2.61
N THR A 168 30.83 -5.36 -2.02
CA THR A 168 30.02 -4.35 -2.75
C THR A 168 30.83 -3.15 -3.20
N ILE A 169 32.02 -2.93 -2.63
CA ILE A 169 32.99 -1.91 -3.05
C ILE A 169 34.30 -2.61 -3.40
N LEU A 170 34.83 -2.31 -4.59
CA LEU A 170 36.11 -2.79 -5.09
C LEU A 170 36.97 -1.64 -5.57
N TYR A 171 38.27 -1.86 -5.57
CA TYR A 171 39.22 -1.02 -6.31
C TYR A 171 39.60 -1.67 -7.65
N ILE A 172 40.01 -0.84 -8.62
CA ILE A 172 40.54 -1.35 -9.90
C ILE A 172 41.61 -2.42 -9.62
N ASN A 173 41.52 -3.54 -10.35
CA ASN A 173 42.33 -4.77 -10.23
C ASN A 173 41.92 -5.75 -9.13
N GLU A 174 40.96 -5.43 -8.27
CA GLU A 174 40.35 -6.42 -7.40
C GLU A 174 39.38 -7.33 -8.18
N SER A 175 39.05 -8.48 -7.58
CA SER A 175 38.13 -9.45 -8.16
C SER A 175 36.93 -9.66 -7.25
N VAL A 176 35.73 -9.65 -7.82
CA VAL A 176 34.48 -9.94 -7.11
C VAL A 176 34.00 -11.36 -7.42
N LYS A 177 33.46 -12.04 -6.40
CA LYS A 177 32.77 -13.31 -6.53
C LYS A 177 31.27 -13.09 -6.37
N ILE A 178 30.54 -13.39 -7.43
CA ILE A 178 29.08 -13.43 -7.47
C ILE A 178 28.65 -14.88 -7.24
N THR A 179 27.75 -15.12 -6.30
CA THR A 179 27.19 -16.44 -6.01
C THR A 179 25.67 -16.37 -6.10
N VAL A 180 25.06 -17.31 -6.81
CA VAL A 180 23.61 -17.47 -6.81
C VAL A 180 23.27 -18.77 -6.11
N ASN A 181 22.52 -18.69 -5.02
CA ASN A 181 22.06 -19.84 -4.25
C ASN A 181 20.57 -20.08 -4.49
N PHE A 182 20.17 -21.33 -4.29
CA PHE A 182 18.81 -21.81 -4.44
C PHE A 182 18.49 -22.84 -3.35
N ASN A 183 17.20 -23.15 -3.21
CA ASN A 183 16.78 -24.28 -2.39
C ASN A 183 17.25 -25.64 -2.93
N SER A 184 17.35 -26.63 -2.02
CA SER A 184 17.75 -27.98 -2.39
C SER A 184 16.83 -28.58 -3.45
N GLY A 185 17.40 -29.08 -4.55
CA GLY A 185 16.65 -29.72 -5.64
C GLY A 185 16.35 -28.82 -6.85
N VAL A 186 16.63 -27.52 -6.76
CA VAL A 186 16.61 -26.63 -7.94
C VAL A 186 17.70 -27.07 -8.92
N SER A 187 17.33 -27.17 -10.20
CA SER A 187 18.19 -27.61 -11.30
C SER A 187 17.86 -26.83 -12.57
N GLY A 188 18.64 -26.99 -13.63
CA GLY A 188 18.50 -26.19 -14.84
C GLY A 188 19.55 -25.09 -14.89
N ASN A 189 19.24 -23.97 -15.52
CA ASN A 189 20.21 -22.89 -15.75
C ASN A 189 19.70 -21.57 -15.16
N VAL A 190 20.62 -20.74 -14.67
CA VAL A 190 20.39 -19.34 -14.31
C VAL A 190 21.18 -18.44 -15.25
N THR A 191 20.61 -17.30 -15.63
CA THR A 191 21.30 -16.29 -16.42
C THR A 191 21.73 -15.13 -15.52
N VAL A 192 23.02 -14.81 -15.48
CA VAL A 192 23.58 -13.65 -14.79
C VAL A 192 23.96 -12.62 -15.84
N GLU A 193 23.27 -11.48 -15.83
CA GLU A 193 23.52 -10.29 -16.62
C GLU A 193 24.30 -9.28 -15.76
N ILE A 194 25.47 -8.85 -16.22
CA ILE A 194 26.28 -7.81 -15.57
C ILE A 194 26.39 -6.65 -16.55
N ASN A 195 25.70 -5.54 -16.25
CA ASN A 195 25.43 -4.46 -17.22
C ASN A 195 24.87 -5.05 -18.53
N ASP A 196 25.57 -4.94 -19.66
CA ASP A 196 25.14 -5.50 -20.95
C ASP A 196 25.65 -6.93 -21.24
N ASP A 197 26.48 -7.54 -20.36
CA ASP A 197 27.06 -8.88 -20.57
C ASP A 197 26.19 -9.98 -19.92
N LYS A 198 25.66 -10.91 -20.74
CA LYS A 198 24.79 -12.00 -20.30
C LYS A 198 25.50 -13.34 -20.29
N ARG A 199 25.44 -14.04 -19.16
CA ARG A 199 26.05 -15.37 -18.96
C ARG A 199 25.05 -16.36 -18.42
N THR A 200 24.79 -17.44 -19.17
CA THR A 200 23.95 -18.54 -18.69
C THR A 200 24.82 -19.62 -18.06
N LEU A 201 24.51 -20.01 -16.83
CA LEU A 201 25.28 -20.95 -16.02
C LEU A 201 24.38 -22.09 -15.56
N GLU A 202 24.91 -23.32 -15.57
CA GLU A 202 24.21 -24.52 -15.09
C GLU A 202 24.25 -24.57 -13.55
N ILE A 203 23.09 -24.83 -12.95
CA ILE A 203 22.92 -24.92 -11.49
C ILE A 203 23.39 -26.32 -11.04
N SER A 204 24.37 -26.36 -10.14
CA SER A 204 24.90 -27.60 -9.57
C SER A 204 24.88 -27.53 -8.04
N ASN A 205 24.30 -28.55 -7.39
CA ASN A 205 24.10 -28.56 -5.93
C ASN A 205 23.38 -27.30 -5.40
N ALA A 206 22.36 -26.84 -6.12
CA ALA A 206 21.57 -25.65 -5.75
C ALA A 206 22.38 -24.34 -5.63
N SER A 207 23.53 -24.24 -6.30
CA SER A 207 24.33 -23.01 -6.30
C SER A 207 25.11 -22.87 -7.60
N VAL A 208 25.50 -21.64 -7.91
CA VAL A 208 26.49 -21.33 -8.93
C VAL A 208 27.33 -20.13 -8.53
N SER A 209 28.59 -20.06 -8.96
CA SER A 209 29.45 -18.91 -8.71
C SER A 209 30.17 -18.44 -9.96
N LEU A 210 30.38 -17.13 -10.04
CA LEU A 210 31.16 -16.45 -11.07
C LEU A 210 32.18 -15.54 -10.39
N ILE A 211 33.41 -15.51 -10.91
CA ILE A 211 34.44 -14.55 -10.48
C ILE A 211 34.68 -13.57 -11.63
N LEU A 212 34.59 -12.28 -11.33
CA LEU A 212 34.92 -11.19 -12.24
C LEU A 212 36.22 -10.53 -11.77
N SER A 213 37.04 -10.07 -12.72
CA SER A 213 38.33 -9.42 -12.45
C SER A 213 38.64 -8.42 -13.56
N ASN A 214 39.60 -7.52 -13.31
CA ASN A 214 40.00 -6.47 -14.25
C ASN A 214 38.83 -5.56 -14.68
N LEU A 215 37.96 -5.26 -13.73
CA LEU A 215 36.81 -4.40 -13.95
C LEU A 215 37.28 -2.94 -14.01
N ALA A 216 36.75 -2.19 -14.98
CA ALA A 216 36.93 -0.73 -15.03
C ALA A 216 36.15 -0.08 -13.89
N SER A 217 36.54 1.14 -13.49
CA SER A 217 35.75 1.89 -12.52
C SER A 217 34.39 2.22 -13.10
N ASP A 218 33.36 1.67 -12.47
CA ASP A 218 31.95 1.82 -12.85
C ASP A 218 31.06 1.24 -11.74
N GLU A 219 29.76 1.52 -11.84
CA GLU A 219 28.74 0.74 -11.17
C GLU A 219 28.41 -0.51 -12.01
N TYR A 220 28.30 -1.65 -11.35
CA TYR A 220 27.97 -2.92 -11.99
C TYR A 220 26.64 -3.43 -11.43
N VAL A 221 25.61 -3.39 -12.27
CA VAL A 221 24.31 -3.98 -11.96
C VAL A 221 24.35 -5.45 -12.36
N VAL A 222 24.20 -6.33 -11.37
CA VAL A 222 24.17 -7.77 -11.55
C VAL A 222 22.73 -8.25 -11.43
N ARG A 223 22.12 -8.63 -12.53
CA ARG A 223 20.81 -9.29 -12.55
C ARG A 223 20.99 -10.78 -12.75
N ALA A 224 20.55 -11.58 -11.78
CA ALA A 224 20.46 -13.02 -11.96
C ALA A 224 18.98 -13.40 -12.20
N THR A 225 18.72 -14.21 -13.23
CA THR A 225 17.38 -14.64 -13.63
C THR A 225 17.34 -16.14 -13.86
N TYR A 226 16.57 -16.84 -13.04
CA TYR A 226 16.23 -18.24 -13.21
C TYR A 226 14.87 -18.35 -13.94
N PRO A 227 14.82 -18.92 -15.16
CA PRO A 227 13.62 -18.96 -15.99
C PRO A 227 12.49 -19.87 -15.44
N GLY A 228 12.73 -20.58 -14.34
CA GLY A 228 11.90 -21.69 -13.88
C GLY A 228 12.25 -22.98 -14.61
N TYR A 229 12.37 -24.07 -13.86
CA TYR A 229 12.66 -25.40 -14.40
C TYR A 229 12.22 -26.49 -13.42
N GLY A 230 11.72 -27.60 -13.97
CA GLY A 230 11.15 -28.68 -13.16
C GLY A 230 10.11 -28.13 -12.19
N ASN A 231 10.26 -28.45 -10.91
CA ASN A 231 9.32 -28.14 -9.83
C ASN A 231 9.23 -26.66 -9.42
N PHE A 232 10.06 -25.79 -9.99
CA PHE A 232 10.26 -24.44 -9.47
C PHE A 232 9.85 -23.34 -10.46
N ASP A 233 9.31 -22.26 -9.92
CA ASP A 233 8.91 -21.06 -10.65
C ASP A 233 10.11 -20.21 -11.09
N HIS A 234 9.81 -19.23 -11.95
CA HIS A 234 10.76 -18.20 -12.34
C HIS A 234 11.14 -17.33 -11.13
N ALA A 235 12.42 -16.98 -11.02
CA ALA A 235 12.90 -16.03 -10.03
C ALA A 235 13.94 -15.10 -10.63
N SER A 236 14.03 -13.87 -10.13
CA SER A 236 15.05 -12.91 -10.52
C SER A 236 15.50 -12.12 -9.30
N GLN A 237 16.80 -11.85 -9.23
CA GLN A 237 17.42 -11.01 -8.21
C GLN A 237 18.32 -9.98 -8.88
N ILE A 238 18.48 -8.83 -8.24
CA ILE A 238 19.36 -7.75 -8.69
C ILE A 238 20.21 -7.32 -7.51
N GLU A 239 21.51 -7.22 -7.73
CA GLU A 239 22.48 -6.68 -6.77
C GLU A 239 23.40 -5.70 -7.49
N ILE A 240 24.03 -4.80 -6.75
CA ILE A 240 24.92 -3.77 -7.30
C ILE A 240 26.25 -3.83 -6.55
N PHE A 241 27.34 -3.61 -7.28
CA PHE A 241 28.63 -3.32 -6.67
C PHE A 241 29.35 -2.23 -7.45
N GLN A 242 30.21 -1.49 -6.75
CA GLN A 242 30.95 -0.37 -7.30
C GLN A 242 32.43 -0.69 -7.42
N VAL A 243 33.05 -0.30 -8.54
CA VAL A 243 34.50 -0.32 -8.72
C VAL A 243 35.00 1.12 -8.74
N LEU A 244 35.82 1.49 -7.76
CA LEU A 244 36.34 2.84 -7.59
C LEU A 244 37.68 3.03 -8.28
N SER A 245 37.89 4.24 -8.83
CA SER A 245 39.07 4.61 -9.62
C SER A 245 40.32 4.98 -8.82
N GLY A 246 40.21 5.13 -7.49
CA GLY A 246 41.31 5.46 -6.57
C GLY A 246 40.90 5.37 -5.09
N GLU A 247 41.84 5.60 -4.16
CA GLU A 247 41.56 5.65 -2.71
C GLU A 247 40.54 6.75 -2.40
N SER A 248 39.41 6.38 -1.78
CA SER A 248 38.40 7.32 -1.27
C SER A 248 38.98 8.19 -0.15
N GLY A 249 38.52 9.43 -0.05
CA GLY A 249 38.73 10.24 1.15
C GLY A 249 37.84 9.77 2.30
N SER A 250 38.11 10.24 3.51
CA SER A 250 37.26 9.94 4.67
C SER A 250 36.38 11.12 5.08
N PHE A 251 35.32 10.88 5.86
CA PHE A 251 34.50 11.96 6.41
C PHE A 251 35.34 12.96 7.22
N SER A 252 36.29 12.48 8.04
CA SER A 252 37.24 13.34 8.76
C SER A 252 38.05 14.24 7.82
N GLU A 253 38.50 13.71 6.68
CA GLU A 253 39.23 14.51 5.67
C GLU A 253 38.33 15.60 5.06
N LEU A 254 37.08 15.25 4.71
CA LEU A 254 36.14 16.23 4.14
C LEU A 254 35.73 17.30 5.17
N GLN A 255 35.60 16.92 6.45
CA GLN A 255 35.36 17.87 7.54
C GLN A 255 36.49 18.90 7.63
N GLU A 256 37.76 18.47 7.56
CA GLU A 256 38.91 19.40 7.59
C GLU A 256 38.90 20.36 6.38
N ILE A 257 38.53 19.88 5.19
CA ILE A 257 38.40 20.71 3.99
C ILE A 257 37.30 21.77 4.19
N ILE A 258 36.16 21.38 4.75
CA ILE A 258 35.05 22.28 5.06
C ILE A 258 35.47 23.30 6.13
N ASP A 259 36.14 22.87 7.20
CA ASP A 259 36.61 23.74 8.29
C ASP A 259 37.61 24.80 7.81
N ASN A 260 38.48 24.45 6.86
CA ASN A 260 39.44 25.38 6.27
C ASN A 260 38.83 26.29 5.18
N THR A 261 37.62 26.00 4.71
CA THR A 261 36.94 26.84 3.70
C THR A 261 36.35 28.09 4.37
N PRO A 262 36.66 29.31 3.88
CA PRO A 262 36.09 30.53 4.46
C PRO A 262 34.57 30.62 4.18
N ALA A 263 33.84 31.36 5.02
CA ALA A 263 32.42 31.63 4.77
C ALA A 263 32.21 32.34 3.42
N GLY A 264 31.21 31.90 2.66
CA GLY A 264 30.98 32.23 1.25
C GLY A 264 31.91 31.51 0.27
N GLY A 265 32.79 30.64 0.76
CA GLY A 265 33.75 29.88 -0.05
C GLY A 265 33.12 28.67 -0.77
N CYS A 266 33.93 28.02 -1.61
CA CYS A 266 33.52 26.87 -2.42
C CYS A 266 34.44 25.68 -2.17
N VAL A 267 33.86 24.52 -1.87
CA VAL A 267 34.51 23.20 -1.85
C VAL A 267 34.23 22.51 -3.18
N ASN A 268 35.27 21.94 -3.80
CA ASN A 268 35.12 21.10 -4.99
C ASN A 268 35.62 19.70 -4.62
N LEU A 269 34.76 18.69 -4.72
CA LEU A 269 35.16 17.32 -4.50
C LEU A 269 36.00 16.84 -5.70
N THR A 270 37.06 16.09 -5.39
CA THR A 270 38.01 15.55 -6.37
C THR A 270 38.11 14.02 -6.35
N LYS A 271 37.36 13.40 -5.42
CA LYS A 271 37.29 11.96 -5.16
C LYS A 271 36.02 11.69 -4.35
N ASP A 272 35.67 10.43 -4.25
CA ASP A 272 34.57 9.97 -3.40
C ASP A 272 35.01 9.98 -1.93
N TYR A 273 34.05 10.07 -1.02
CA TYR A 273 34.28 10.10 0.43
C TYR A 273 33.45 9.03 1.12
N ILE A 274 34.09 8.25 2.01
CA ILE A 274 33.44 7.20 2.79
C ILE A 274 33.50 7.54 4.28
N ILE A 275 32.53 7.06 5.04
CA ILE A 275 32.54 7.20 6.50
C ILE A 275 33.73 6.48 7.13
N ASP A 276 34.29 7.08 8.19
CA ASP A 276 35.32 6.48 9.03
C ASP A 276 34.84 6.35 10.49
N TYR A 277 35.70 5.87 11.40
CA TYR A 277 35.39 5.81 12.84
C TYR A 277 35.64 7.13 13.58
N GLY A 278 36.05 8.19 12.88
CA GLY A 278 36.40 9.48 13.47
C GLY A 278 35.18 10.40 13.59
N GLU A 279 34.41 10.52 12.52
CA GLU A 279 33.22 11.37 12.43
C GLU A 279 31.98 10.52 12.10
N ASP A 280 30.87 10.75 12.82
CA ASP A 280 29.57 10.14 12.52
C ASP A 280 28.77 10.98 11.50
N GLU A 281 29.16 12.24 11.29
CA GLU A 281 28.57 13.18 10.34
C GLU A 281 29.52 14.34 9.99
N ILE A 282 29.28 15.01 8.86
CA ILE A 282 30.04 16.19 8.44
C ILE A 282 29.23 17.47 8.69
N ASN A 283 29.77 18.37 9.51
CA ASN A 283 29.14 19.58 9.99
C ASN A 283 29.42 20.79 9.08
N ILE A 284 28.35 21.46 8.61
CA ILE A 284 28.41 22.73 7.87
C ILE A 284 27.79 23.84 8.72
N ASN A 285 28.64 24.57 9.44
CA ASN A 285 28.25 25.65 10.36
C ASN A 285 28.42 27.07 9.78
N LYS A 286 28.75 27.18 8.49
CA LYS A 286 28.97 28.43 7.75
C LYS A 286 28.41 28.32 6.34
N SER A 287 27.93 29.44 5.80
CA SER A 287 27.49 29.51 4.40
C SER A 287 28.65 29.15 3.48
N ILE A 288 28.48 28.10 2.68
CA ILE A 288 29.44 27.63 1.67
C ILE A 288 28.70 27.01 0.49
N THR A 289 29.41 26.83 -0.62
CA THR A 289 28.98 25.97 -1.73
C THR A 289 29.84 24.71 -1.76
N VAL A 290 29.23 23.54 -1.86
CA VAL A 290 29.91 22.25 -2.10
C VAL A 290 29.52 21.73 -3.47
N ILE A 291 30.51 21.60 -4.35
CA ILE A 291 30.35 21.08 -5.72
C ILE A 291 30.94 19.68 -5.76
N GLY A 292 30.08 18.68 -5.98
CA GLY A 292 30.49 17.28 -5.99
C GLY A 292 31.15 16.81 -7.26
N ASN A 293 30.95 17.48 -8.40
CA ASN A 293 31.45 17.03 -9.71
C ASN A 293 31.05 15.58 -10.06
N GLY A 294 29.93 15.08 -9.52
CA GLY A 294 29.45 13.72 -9.70
C GLY A 294 30.04 12.70 -8.71
N HIS A 295 30.85 13.13 -7.75
CA HIS A 295 31.40 12.25 -6.72
C HIS A 295 30.35 11.77 -5.71
N VAL A 296 30.65 10.62 -5.13
CA VAL A 296 29.82 9.95 -4.13
C VAL A 296 30.32 10.29 -2.72
N ILE A 297 29.38 10.53 -1.80
CA ILE A 297 29.62 10.52 -0.37
C ILE A 297 28.77 9.41 0.24
N ASP A 298 29.45 8.35 0.69
CA ASP A 298 28.85 7.09 1.14
C ASP A 298 28.95 6.96 2.66
N ALA A 299 27.79 6.85 3.31
CA ALA A 299 27.66 6.70 4.75
C ALA A 299 27.49 5.25 5.21
N LEU A 300 27.75 4.25 4.34
CA LEU A 300 27.61 2.83 4.66
C LEU A 300 28.50 2.42 5.84
N ILE A 301 27.88 1.84 6.87
CA ILE A 301 28.57 1.25 8.02
C ILE A 301 28.24 -0.25 8.07
N GLU A 302 29.26 -1.08 8.26
CA GLU A 302 29.11 -2.55 8.44
C GLU A 302 28.68 -2.96 9.87
N ASP A 303 28.63 -2.02 10.82
CA ASP A 303 28.20 -2.26 12.20
C ASP A 303 26.70 -2.02 12.35
N ASP A 304 25.94 -3.11 12.57
CA ASP A 304 24.46 -3.18 12.58
C ASP A 304 23.75 -2.17 13.50
N PHE A 305 24.47 -1.47 14.37
CA PHE A 305 23.91 -0.54 15.35
C PHE A 305 24.46 0.89 15.29
N ARG A 306 25.42 1.19 14.40
CA ARG A 306 25.95 2.56 14.27
C ARG A 306 25.16 3.33 13.22
N MET A 307 24.68 4.49 13.62
CA MET A 307 23.92 5.41 12.78
C MET A 307 24.88 6.43 12.16
N SER A 308 24.61 6.83 10.92
CA SER A 308 25.43 7.79 10.20
C SER A 308 24.59 8.77 9.40
N ARG A 309 25.06 10.01 9.36
CA ARG A 309 24.52 11.04 8.47
C ARG A 309 25.65 11.58 7.62
N VAL A 310 25.38 11.95 6.37
CA VAL A 310 26.41 12.60 5.56
C VAL A 310 26.62 14.04 6.01
N PHE A 311 25.61 14.91 5.90
CA PHE A 311 25.73 16.33 6.23
C PHE A 311 24.76 16.80 7.32
N ASN A 312 25.29 17.53 8.29
CA ASN A 312 24.53 18.32 9.26
C ASN A 312 24.71 19.82 8.96
N ILE A 313 23.68 20.44 8.36
CA ILE A 313 23.73 21.82 7.86
C ILE A 313 23.06 22.75 8.87
N GLN A 314 23.89 23.51 9.60
CA GLN A 314 23.42 24.46 10.62
C GLN A 314 23.35 25.91 10.12
N SER A 315 23.99 26.21 8.98
CA SER A 315 24.12 27.58 8.47
C SER A 315 23.14 27.92 7.37
N ASP A 316 22.71 29.17 7.31
CA ASP A 316 21.90 29.71 6.21
C ASP A 316 22.70 29.76 4.90
N ASN A 317 21.99 29.70 3.77
CA ASN A 317 22.54 29.89 2.42
C ASN A 317 23.68 28.91 2.09
N VAL A 318 23.50 27.63 2.43
CA VAL A 318 24.38 26.55 1.98
C VAL A 318 23.87 26.01 0.65
N THR A 319 24.79 25.80 -0.31
CA THR A 319 24.47 25.21 -1.61
C THR A 319 25.19 23.89 -1.78
N LEU A 320 24.46 22.82 -2.08
CA LEU A 320 24.99 21.52 -2.45
C LEU A 320 24.67 21.25 -3.92
N LYS A 321 25.68 20.85 -4.69
CA LYS A 321 25.52 20.68 -6.13
C LYS A 321 26.23 19.44 -6.69
N ASN A 322 25.53 18.63 -7.48
CA ASN A 322 26.10 17.52 -8.25
C ASN A 322 26.89 16.53 -7.38
N ILE A 323 26.24 16.06 -6.31
CA ILE A 323 26.77 15.09 -5.34
C ILE A 323 25.79 13.91 -5.29
N THR A 324 26.31 12.69 -5.17
CA THR A 324 25.52 11.52 -4.81
C THR A 324 25.67 11.23 -3.32
N PHE A 325 24.56 11.21 -2.60
CA PHE A 325 24.46 10.85 -1.18
C PHE A 325 23.83 9.47 -1.05
N THR A 326 24.53 8.54 -0.40
CA THR A 326 24.06 7.15 -0.29
C THR A 326 24.29 6.53 1.08
N ASN A 327 23.46 5.54 1.40
CA ASN A 327 23.54 4.70 2.59
C ASN A 327 23.51 5.45 3.93
N GLY A 328 22.99 6.68 3.94
CA GLY A 328 22.77 7.43 5.16
C GLY A 328 21.70 6.77 6.03
N MET A 329 21.99 6.60 7.31
CA MET A 329 21.18 5.83 8.25
C MET A 329 21.09 6.48 9.64
N ASP A 330 20.51 7.68 9.71
CA ASP A 330 20.28 8.43 10.96
C ASP A 330 18.84 8.95 11.07
N VAL A 331 18.40 9.24 12.30
CA VAL A 331 17.11 9.89 12.59
C VAL A 331 17.14 11.32 12.09
N GLY A 332 16.09 11.73 11.37
CA GLY A 332 15.98 13.12 10.91
C GLY A 332 16.85 13.35 9.67
N GLY A 333 16.61 12.57 8.61
CA GLY A 333 17.34 12.63 7.35
C GLY A 333 18.62 11.79 7.39
N GLY A 334 18.56 10.58 6.81
CA GLY A 334 19.70 9.68 6.77
C GLY A 334 20.88 10.26 5.98
N ALA A 335 20.63 10.95 4.87
CA ALA A 335 21.70 11.64 4.15
C ALA A 335 22.02 13.01 4.78
N ILE A 336 21.00 13.86 4.92
CA ILE A 336 21.22 15.29 5.22
C ILE A 336 20.16 15.83 6.18
N THR A 337 20.61 16.62 7.16
CA THR A 337 19.75 17.47 7.98
C THR A 337 20.03 18.93 7.68
N ILE A 338 18.98 19.75 7.53
CA ILE A 338 19.06 21.17 7.19
C ILE A 338 18.31 22.01 8.23
N TYR A 339 19.05 22.69 9.10
CA TYR A 339 18.53 23.68 10.05
C TYR A 339 18.62 25.12 9.52
N GLY A 340 19.59 25.40 8.64
CA GLY A 340 19.77 26.72 8.04
C GLY A 340 18.71 27.07 6.99
N ASN A 341 18.38 28.35 6.86
CA ASN A 341 17.43 28.86 5.88
C ASN A 341 18.06 29.02 4.50
N ASN A 342 17.23 29.02 3.46
CA ASN A 342 17.62 29.25 2.06
C ASN A 342 18.68 28.26 1.54
N ALA A 343 18.62 27.01 1.99
CA ALA A 343 19.47 25.97 1.43
C ALA A 343 19.08 25.68 -0.03
N VAL A 344 20.07 25.44 -0.89
CA VAL A 344 19.85 25.08 -2.29
C VAL A 344 20.51 23.74 -2.57
N ILE A 345 19.71 22.75 -2.92
CA ILE A 345 20.18 21.42 -3.30
C ILE A 345 19.89 21.25 -4.78
N SER A 346 20.94 21.06 -5.58
CA SER A 346 20.82 21.07 -7.04
C SER A 346 21.58 19.95 -7.73
N ASP A 347 20.95 19.31 -8.70
CA ASP A 347 21.57 18.25 -9.51
C ASP A 347 22.15 17.10 -8.67
N CYS A 348 21.61 16.85 -7.46
CA CYS A 348 22.12 15.84 -6.53
C CYS A 348 21.29 14.54 -6.60
N ASN A 349 21.94 13.42 -6.26
CA ASN A 349 21.28 12.12 -6.13
C ASN A 349 21.22 11.71 -4.65
N PHE A 350 20.08 11.16 -4.23
CA PHE A 350 19.86 10.60 -2.90
C PHE A 350 19.38 9.16 -3.09
N ILE A 351 20.25 8.20 -2.81
CA ILE A 351 20.03 6.79 -3.12
C ILE A 351 20.15 5.97 -1.83
N ASP A 352 19.20 5.07 -1.59
CA ASP A 352 19.27 4.09 -0.49
C ASP A 352 19.53 4.70 0.90
N ASN A 353 19.02 5.91 1.16
CA ASN A 353 19.09 6.51 2.49
C ASN A 353 17.87 6.06 3.30
N LYS A 354 18.12 5.40 4.43
CA LYS A 354 17.11 4.61 5.14
C LYS A 354 17.14 4.88 6.63
N LEU A 355 15.98 4.86 7.28
CA LEU A 355 15.90 4.84 8.74
C LEU A 355 15.75 3.38 9.23
N PRO A 356 16.50 2.91 10.26
CA PRO A 356 16.47 1.50 10.67
C PRO A 356 15.15 1.05 11.29
N ASP A 357 14.72 -0.17 10.94
CA ASP A 357 13.49 -0.84 11.41
C ASP A 357 13.42 -1.06 12.93
N TRP A 358 14.58 -1.11 13.60
CA TRP A 358 14.67 -1.41 15.03
C TRP A 358 14.41 -0.18 15.92
N MET A 359 14.25 1.02 15.35
CA MET A 359 13.92 2.21 16.13
C MET A 359 12.42 2.33 16.42
N ASN A 360 12.11 2.47 17.72
CA ASN A 360 10.77 2.75 18.24
C ASN A 360 10.61 4.25 18.50
N GLY A 361 9.78 4.94 17.73
CA GLY A 361 9.50 6.38 17.90
C GLY A 361 9.32 7.12 16.59
N GLY A 362 8.55 8.22 16.62
CA GLY A 362 8.19 8.97 15.42
C GLY A 362 9.41 9.42 14.60
N SER A 363 9.46 9.00 13.34
CA SER A 363 10.60 9.10 12.44
C SER A 363 10.31 10.06 11.29
N LYS A 364 11.31 10.83 10.85
CA LYS A 364 11.14 11.96 9.92
C LYS A 364 12.25 11.97 8.87
N GLY A 365 11.88 11.87 7.58
CA GLY A 365 12.77 12.03 6.43
C GLY A 365 13.76 10.88 6.28
N GLY A 366 13.58 9.98 5.30
CA GLY A 366 14.56 8.91 5.04
C GLY A 366 15.88 9.43 4.47
N ALA A 367 15.85 10.36 3.51
CA ALA A 367 17.06 11.00 2.98
C ALA A 367 17.33 12.38 3.58
N ILE A 368 16.36 13.28 3.52
CA ILE A 368 16.53 14.67 3.92
C ILE A 368 15.52 15.05 5.00
N PHE A 369 16.02 15.70 6.04
CA PHE A 369 15.19 16.45 6.99
C PHE A 369 15.48 17.94 6.88
N ILE A 370 14.42 18.73 6.80
CA ILE A 370 14.49 20.18 6.60
C ILE A 370 13.68 20.86 7.72
N SER A 371 14.35 21.60 8.59
CA SER A 371 13.72 22.52 9.55
C SER A 371 13.90 23.99 9.15
N GLY A 372 14.92 24.29 8.34
CA GLY A 372 15.13 25.62 7.77
C GLY A 372 14.07 26.01 6.73
N ASN A 373 13.81 27.32 6.59
CA ASN A 373 12.81 27.83 5.65
C ASN A 373 13.40 28.05 4.25
N ASN A 374 12.53 28.05 3.23
CA ASN A 374 12.85 28.37 1.83
C ASN A 374 13.92 27.47 1.23
N THR A 375 13.89 26.17 1.53
CA THR A 375 14.80 25.22 0.88
C THR A 375 14.32 24.97 -0.55
N LEU A 376 15.25 25.02 -1.50
CA LEU A 376 15.01 24.71 -2.90
C LEU A 376 15.67 23.37 -3.26
N ILE A 377 14.88 22.45 -3.80
CA ILE A 377 15.32 21.20 -4.42
C ILE A 377 15.13 21.33 -5.93
N ASN A 378 16.21 21.27 -6.70
CA ASN A 378 16.15 21.49 -8.15
C ASN A 378 17.01 20.50 -8.95
N GLY A 379 16.41 19.76 -9.87
CA GLY A 379 17.16 18.82 -10.71
C GLY A 379 17.66 17.59 -9.96
N CYS A 380 17.09 17.28 -8.80
CA CYS A 380 17.57 16.19 -7.95
C CYS A 380 16.85 14.87 -8.25
N TYR A 381 17.52 13.76 -7.91
CA TYR A 381 16.97 12.42 -8.03
C TYR A 381 16.95 11.71 -6.67
N PHE A 382 15.79 11.19 -6.28
CA PHE A 382 15.57 10.47 -5.03
C PHE A 382 15.10 9.06 -5.34
N LYS A 383 15.93 8.06 -5.03
CA LYS A 383 15.66 6.67 -5.34
C LYS A 383 15.82 5.77 -4.11
N ASP A 384 14.85 4.88 -3.90
CA ASP A 384 14.93 3.81 -2.90
C ASP A 384 15.19 4.33 -1.46
N ASN A 385 14.80 5.58 -1.17
CA ASN A 385 14.88 6.13 0.18
C ASN A 385 13.64 5.73 0.97
N SER A 386 13.85 5.21 2.17
CA SER A 386 12.75 4.62 2.92
C SER A 386 12.84 4.80 4.42
N MET A 387 11.70 4.65 5.07
CA MET A 387 11.63 4.52 6.52
C MET A 387 10.75 3.37 6.92
N SER A 388 11.18 2.66 7.95
CA SER A 388 10.43 1.56 8.55
C SER A 388 10.47 1.68 10.07
N SER A 389 9.33 1.43 10.71
CA SER A 389 9.24 1.42 12.16
C SER A 389 8.12 0.50 12.63
N LEU A 390 8.33 -0.11 13.79
CA LEU A 390 7.34 -0.96 14.46
C LEU A 390 6.18 -0.13 15.00
N VAL A 391 6.46 1.04 15.59
CA VAL A 391 5.48 1.90 16.26
C VAL A 391 5.79 3.40 16.09
N GLY A 392 4.74 4.22 16.00
CA GLY A 392 4.85 5.69 15.94
C GLY A 392 4.54 6.27 14.56
N THR A 393 4.78 7.56 14.41
CA THR A 393 4.47 8.32 13.18
C THR A 393 5.70 8.44 12.29
N MET A 394 5.61 8.03 11.03
CA MET A 394 6.67 8.07 10.02
C MET A 394 6.29 9.05 8.91
N LEU A 395 7.10 10.08 8.69
CA LEU A 395 6.77 11.21 7.82
C LEU A 395 7.86 11.46 6.77
N GLY A 396 7.54 11.25 5.49
CA GLY A 396 8.42 11.56 4.37
C GLY A 396 9.49 10.48 4.12
N GLY A 397 9.22 9.52 3.24
CA GLY A 397 10.18 8.43 2.95
C GLY A 397 11.49 8.94 2.33
N ALA A 398 11.45 9.97 1.49
CA ALA A 398 12.64 10.68 1.02
C ALA A 398 12.89 11.98 1.77
N ILE A 399 11.90 12.88 1.82
CA ILE A 399 12.04 14.23 2.37
C ILE A 399 11.00 14.48 3.44
N TYR A 400 11.47 14.98 4.58
CA TYR A 400 10.63 15.66 5.56
C TYR A 400 10.96 17.15 5.61
N CYS A 401 9.94 18.01 5.62
CA CYS A 401 10.10 19.46 5.74
C CYS A 401 9.13 20.08 6.76
N ASP A 402 9.65 20.80 7.76
CA ASP A 402 8.86 21.62 8.67
C ASP A 402 8.36 22.92 8.00
N GLY A 403 9.15 23.50 7.10
CA GLY A 403 8.88 24.79 6.46
C GLY A 403 8.16 24.67 5.12
N ASN A 404 8.25 25.75 4.32
CA ASN A 404 7.86 25.72 2.90
C ASN A 404 8.97 25.05 2.08
N LEU A 405 8.58 24.29 1.05
CA LEU A 405 9.49 23.56 0.19
C LEU A 405 9.16 23.80 -1.29
N ASP A 406 10.18 24.14 -2.07
CA ASP A 406 10.09 24.21 -3.53
C ASP A 406 10.84 23.02 -4.15
N VAL A 407 10.13 22.25 -4.98
CA VAL A 407 10.66 21.08 -5.70
C VAL A 407 10.47 21.28 -7.19
N ILE A 408 11.57 21.35 -7.93
CA ILE A 408 11.57 21.70 -9.35
C ILE A 408 12.43 20.71 -10.13
N ASN A 409 12.00 20.29 -11.32
CA ASN A 409 12.79 19.45 -12.23
C ASN A 409 13.33 18.16 -11.60
N SER A 410 12.65 17.62 -10.58
CA SER A 410 13.20 16.55 -9.75
C SER A 410 12.41 15.25 -9.95
N VAL A 411 13.06 14.12 -9.66
CA VAL A 411 12.46 12.79 -9.81
C VAL A 411 12.52 12.05 -8.48
N PHE A 412 11.39 11.46 -8.08
CA PHE A 412 11.23 10.63 -6.88
C PHE A 412 10.73 9.26 -7.29
N GLU A 413 11.58 8.25 -7.18
CA GLU A 413 11.31 6.88 -7.60
C GLU A 413 11.45 5.89 -6.42
N HIS A 414 10.45 5.03 -6.22
CA HIS A 414 10.50 3.94 -5.22
C HIS A 414 10.81 4.39 -3.78
N ASN A 415 10.46 5.63 -3.40
CA ASN A 415 10.62 6.06 -2.03
C ASN A 415 9.41 5.60 -1.20
N GLY A 416 9.62 5.25 0.07
CA GLY A 416 8.51 4.71 0.83
C GLY A 416 8.57 4.76 2.35
N VAL A 417 7.41 4.53 2.93
CA VAL A 417 7.19 4.43 4.38
C VAL A 417 6.49 3.11 4.68
N PHE A 418 7.10 2.26 5.51
CA PHE A 418 6.64 0.90 5.78
C PHE A 418 6.44 0.68 7.29
N GLY A 419 5.18 0.69 7.72
CA GLY A 419 4.77 0.39 9.09
C GLY A 419 4.47 -1.10 9.27
N ILE A 420 4.99 -1.70 10.35
CA ILE A 420 4.89 -3.15 10.58
C ILE A 420 3.64 -3.52 11.41
N GLU A 421 3.29 -2.73 12.43
CA GLU A 421 2.13 -3.00 13.31
C GLU A 421 1.08 -1.87 13.30
N TYR A 422 1.30 -0.83 14.11
CA TYR A 422 0.38 0.30 14.35
C TYR A 422 1.00 1.65 13.97
N GLY A 423 2.14 1.65 13.29
CA GLY A 423 2.77 2.88 12.83
C GLY A 423 1.89 3.60 11.80
N SER A 424 1.83 4.94 11.87
CA SER A 424 1.16 5.76 10.87
C SER A 424 2.17 6.38 9.94
N GLY A 425 1.91 6.30 8.64
CA GLY A 425 2.83 6.71 7.60
C GLY A 425 2.21 7.79 6.73
N SER A 426 3.01 8.78 6.35
CA SER A 426 2.54 9.87 5.49
C SER A 426 3.63 10.31 4.52
N GLY A 427 3.29 10.45 3.24
CA GLY A 427 4.22 10.95 2.22
C GLY A 427 5.33 9.95 1.92
N GLY A 428 5.08 8.97 1.05
CA GLY A 428 6.10 7.98 0.69
C GLY A 428 7.36 8.61 0.08
N ALA A 429 7.22 9.71 -0.66
CA ALA A 429 8.34 10.55 -1.06
C ALA A 429 8.52 11.75 -0.13
N ILE A 430 7.51 12.62 -0.04
CA ILE A 430 7.62 13.93 0.62
C ILE A 430 6.53 14.08 1.67
N TYR A 431 6.95 14.47 2.87
CA TYR A 431 6.07 15.07 3.86
C TYR A 431 6.49 16.52 4.12
N CYS A 432 5.58 17.47 3.88
CA CYS A 432 5.84 18.89 4.10
C CYS A 432 4.74 19.49 4.97
N ILE A 433 5.08 20.06 6.13
CA ILE A 433 4.09 20.61 7.08
C ILE A 433 3.36 21.81 6.49
N ASN A 434 4.08 22.73 5.85
CA ASN A 434 3.51 23.95 5.30
C ASN A 434 3.30 23.81 3.78
N ASP A 435 3.42 24.91 3.04
CA ASP A 435 3.12 24.92 1.62
C ASP A 435 4.25 24.25 0.82
N LEU A 436 3.85 23.39 -0.11
CA LEU A 436 4.72 22.65 -1.02
C LEU A 436 4.43 23.07 -2.46
N VAL A 437 5.48 23.48 -3.17
CA VAL A 437 5.42 23.79 -4.60
C VAL A 437 6.17 22.72 -5.38
N VAL A 438 5.51 22.12 -6.37
CA VAL A 438 6.06 21.08 -7.23
C VAL A 438 5.88 21.48 -8.69
N ILE A 439 6.99 21.60 -9.42
CA ILE A 439 7.00 22.07 -10.80
C ILE A 439 7.87 21.13 -11.65
N ASN A 440 7.35 20.72 -12.81
CA ASN A 440 8.08 19.91 -13.79
C ASN A 440 8.81 18.71 -13.15
N SER A 441 8.16 18.03 -12.22
CA SER A 441 8.76 16.95 -11.43
C SER A 441 7.97 15.65 -11.59
N THR A 442 8.62 14.53 -11.32
CA THR A 442 8.09 13.19 -11.57
C THR A 442 8.15 12.34 -10.31
N PHE A 443 7.03 11.70 -9.96
CA PHE A 443 6.88 10.80 -8.82
C PHE A 443 6.41 9.43 -9.32
N ILE A 444 7.27 8.41 -9.19
CA ILE A 444 7.03 7.07 -9.70
C ILE A 444 7.10 6.07 -8.55
N SER A 445 6.06 5.25 -8.41
CA SER A 445 6.06 4.09 -7.52
C SER A 445 6.43 4.40 -6.07
N ASN A 446 6.10 5.60 -5.58
CA ASN A 446 6.29 5.95 -4.18
C ASN A 446 5.13 5.39 -3.36
N ARG A 447 5.45 4.86 -2.17
CA ARG A 447 4.50 4.02 -1.45
C ARG A 447 4.45 4.30 0.05
N VAL A 448 3.25 4.28 0.61
CA VAL A 448 3.04 4.15 2.06
C VAL A 448 2.29 2.86 2.35
N SER A 449 2.81 2.06 3.28
CA SER A 449 2.20 0.81 3.73
C SER A 449 2.15 0.79 5.25
N SER A 450 1.06 1.26 5.88
CA SER A 450 1.01 1.45 7.33
C SER A 450 -0.43 1.61 7.86
N TYR A 451 -0.61 1.81 9.16
CA TYR A 451 -1.92 2.10 9.77
C TYR A 451 -2.25 3.59 9.65
N GLY A 452 -3.37 3.99 9.04
CA GLY A 452 -3.65 5.41 8.78
C GLY A 452 -2.68 6.00 7.76
N ALA A 453 -2.45 5.25 6.68
CA ALA A 453 -1.52 5.59 5.63
C ALA A 453 -2.09 6.68 4.71
N VAL A 454 -1.33 7.72 4.40
CA VAL A 454 -1.78 8.81 3.52
C VAL A 454 -0.69 9.31 2.58
N GLY A 455 -1.07 9.69 1.35
CA GLY A 455 -0.17 10.33 0.40
C GLY A 455 0.97 9.43 -0.05
N GLY A 456 0.75 8.53 -1.00
CA GLY A 456 1.78 7.57 -1.44
C GLY A 456 3.03 8.26 -1.97
N ALA A 457 2.89 9.41 -2.63
CA ALA A 457 4.00 10.29 -2.96
C ALA A 457 4.12 11.45 -1.97
N ILE A 458 3.07 12.27 -1.85
CA ILE A 458 3.11 13.55 -1.13
C ILE A 458 2.04 13.57 -0.04
N SER A 459 2.43 13.99 1.16
CA SER A 459 1.50 14.35 2.21
C SER A 459 1.81 15.73 2.79
N SER A 460 0.79 16.56 2.97
CA SER A 460 0.96 17.89 3.58
C SER A 460 -0.32 18.37 4.28
N PRO A 461 -0.28 18.75 5.57
CA PRO A 461 -1.42 19.43 6.18
C PRO A 461 -1.59 20.89 5.67
N GLY A 462 -0.68 21.40 4.83
CA GLY A 462 -0.74 22.70 4.17
C GLY A 462 -1.30 22.65 2.74
N SER A 463 -0.94 23.66 1.94
CA SER A 463 -1.35 23.73 0.53
C SER A 463 -0.29 23.11 -0.39
N VAL A 464 -0.72 22.32 -1.36
CA VAL A 464 0.15 21.71 -2.36
C VAL A 464 -0.16 22.30 -3.73
N TYR A 465 0.84 22.89 -4.38
CA TYR A 465 0.76 23.49 -5.71
C TYR A 465 1.53 22.64 -6.71
N ILE A 466 0.82 21.99 -7.62
CA ILE A 466 1.40 21.10 -8.64
C ILE A 466 1.25 21.74 -10.02
N SER A 467 2.36 21.85 -10.76
CA SER A 467 2.33 22.26 -12.16
C SER A 467 3.25 21.43 -13.05
N ASP A 468 2.75 21.09 -14.25
CA ASP A 468 3.49 20.38 -15.30
C ASP A 468 4.21 19.11 -14.80
N SER A 469 3.61 18.40 -13.84
CA SER A 469 4.26 17.30 -13.11
C SER A 469 3.55 15.97 -13.35
N ILE A 470 4.25 14.87 -13.06
CA ILE A 470 3.82 13.51 -13.39
C ILE A 470 3.81 12.64 -12.12
N PHE A 471 2.71 11.93 -11.89
CA PHE A 471 2.53 11.00 -10.77
C PHE A 471 2.05 9.65 -11.31
N ILE A 472 2.90 8.63 -11.25
CA ILE A 472 2.65 7.30 -11.81
C ILE A 472 2.84 6.23 -10.73
N ASP A 473 1.93 5.27 -10.63
CA ASP A 473 2.03 4.08 -9.78
C ASP A 473 2.28 4.38 -8.29
N ASN A 474 1.94 5.58 -7.81
CA ASN A 474 2.07 5.90 -6.40
C ASN A 474 0.90 5.28 -5.63
N SER A 475 1.22 4.68 -4.49
CA SER A 475 0.26 3.80 -3.81
C SER A 475 0.22 3.99 -2.30
N VAL A 476 -0.96 3.76 -1.75
CA VAL A 476 -1.19 3.69 -0.31
C VAL A 476 -1.90 2.38 0.00
N SER A 477 -1.37 1.63 0.97
CA SER A 477 -1.99 0.42 1.49
C SER A 477 -2.06 0.47 3.01
N GLY A 478 -3.25 0.29 3.59
CA GLY A 478 -3.40 0.45 5.03
C GLY A 478 -4.83 0.43 5.54
N VAL A 479 -4.98 0.56 6.86
CA VAL A 479 -6.27 0.86 7.50
C VAL A 479 -6.53 2.36 7.36
N SER A 480 -7.69 2.76 6.83
CA SER A 480 -8.04 4.17 6.57
C SER A 480 -7.02 4.89 5.68
N ALA A 481 -7.01 4.50 4.41
CA ALA A 481 -6.02 4.92 3.44
C ALA A 481 -6.52 6.06 2.55
N GLU A 482 -5.69 7.07 2.32
CA GLU A 482 -6.09 8.26 1.54
C GLU A 482 -5.01 8.75 0.58
N GLY A 483 -5.42 9.15 -0.63
CA GLY A 483 -4.54 9.87 -1.56
C GLY A 483 -3.39 9.02 -2.07
N GLY A 484 -3.64 8.13 -3.03
CA GLY A 484 -2.62 7.20 -3.54
C GLY A 484 -1.37 7.92 -4.04
N ALA A 485 -1.51 9.12 -4.63
CA ALA A 485 -0.40 10.03 -4.87
C ALA A 485 -0.30 11.13 -3.82
N ILE A 486 -1.36 11.90 -3.59
CA ILE A 486 -1.33 13.14 -2.81
C ILE A 486 -2.43 13.14 -1.75
N ASN A 487 -2.05 13.42 -0.51
CA ASN A 487 -2.97 13.81 0.56
C ASN A 487 -2.61 15.21 1.06
N ALA A 488 -3.54 16.17 1.00
CA ALA A 488 -3.28 17.48 1.58
C ALA A 488 -4.53 18.24 2.03
N ALA A 489 -4.38 19.35 2.77
CA ALA A 489 -5.51 20.19 3.11
C ALA A 489 -6.09 20.89 1.87
N ILE A 490 -5.24 21.45 1.01
CA ILE A 490 -5.65 22.07 -0.26
C ILE A 490 -4.69 21.63 -1.36
N VAL A 491 -5.23 21.22 -2.51
CA VAL A 491 -4.45 20.82 -3.68
C VAL A 491 -4.83 21.66 -4.90
N TYR A 492 -3.83 22.30 -5.51
CA TYR A 492 -3.94 22.97 -6.81
C TYR A 492 -3.14 22.19 -7.85
N VAL A 493 -3.77 21.86 -8.97
CA VAL A 493 -3.16 21.09 -10.06
C VAL A 493 -3.35 21.83 -11.38
N ASN A 494 -2.27 22.05 -12.12
CA ASN A 494 -2.32 22.59 -13.47
C ASN A 494 -1.39 21.81 -14.42
N GLY A 495 -1.88 21.44 -15.61
CA GLY A 495 -1.03 20.86 -16.65
C GLY A 495 -0.39 19.51 -16.29
N SER A 496 -0.90 18.78 -15.30
CA SER A 496 -0.23 17.61 -14.70
C SER A 496 -0.90 16.28 -15.07
N VAL A 497 -0.17 15.19 -14.86
CA VAL A 497 -0.60 13.82 -15.19
C VAL A 497 -0.58 12.94 -13.95
N PHE A 498 -1.68 12.22 -13.71
CA PHE A 498 -1.84 11.22 -12.66
C PHE A 498 -2.31 9.91 -13.29
N GLU A 499 -1.46 8.90 -13.26
CA GLU A 499 -1.73 7.61 -13.89
C GLU A 499 -1.48 6.44 -12.94
N HIS A 500 -2.41 5.50 -12.88
CA HIS A 500 -2.27 4.26 -12.10
C HIS A 500 -1.94 4.46 -10.61
N ASN A 501 -2.28 5.60 -10.03
CA ASN A 501 -2.13 5.80 -8.59
C ASN A 501 -3.28 5.09 -7.86
N ASP A 502 -2.98 4.45 -6.73
CA ASP A 502 -3.95 3.61 -6.06
C ASP A 502 -4.00 3.72 -4.53
N VAL A 503 -5.18 3.41 -4.01
CA VAL A 503 -5.44 3.23 -2.59
C VAL A 503 -6.06 1.85 -2.38
N SER A 504 -5.48 1.06 -1.49
CA SER A 504 -5.98 -0.26 -1.07
C SER A 504 -6.20 -0.32 0.44
N GLY A 505 -7.48 -0.24 0.85
CA GLY A 505 -7.86 -0.40 2.25
C GLY A 505 -8.19 -1.84 2.63
N TYR A 506 -7.60 -2.33 3.73
CA TYR A 506 -7.87 -3.65 4.30
C TYR A 506 -8.30 -3.58 5.78
N HIS A 507 -9.01 -4.61 6.25
CA HIS A 507 -9.63 -4.62 7.57
C HIS A 507 -8.69 -5.18 8.66
N ARG A 508 -8.27 -4.35 9.64
CA ARG A 508 -7.62 -4.80 10.89
C ARG A 508 -8.30 -4.23 12.13
N ASP A 509 -9.44 -4.83 12.49
CA ASP A 509 -10.09 -4.66 13.78
C ASP A 509 -10.50 -3.20 14.13
N SER A 510 -10.63 -2.30 13.14
CA SER A 510 -11.06 -0.90 13.28
C SER A 510 -12.53 -0.70 12.90
N GLU A 511 -13.27 0.07 13.70
CA GLU A 511 -14.69 0.39 13.45
C GLU A 511 -14.91 1.43 12.32
N TYR A 512 -13.86 2.15 11.92
CA TYR A 512 -13.91 3.16 10.85
C TYR A 512 -12.90 2.80 9.76
N LEU A 513 -13.41 2.52 8.56
CA LEU A 513 -12.63 2.24 7.36
C LEU A 513 -13.09 3.20 6.27
N TYR A 514 -12.15 3.78 5.55
CA TYR A 514 -12.42 4.45 4.28
C TYR A 514 -11.16 4.41 3.42
N SER A 515 -11.38 4.28 2.11
CA SER A 515 -10.33 4.24 1.09
C SER A 515 -10.70 5.27 0.05
N VAL A 516 -9.98 6.38 0.01
CA VAL A 516 -10.44 7.54 -0.74
C VAL A 516 -9.34 8.20 -1.55
N GLY A 517 -9.69 8.69 -2.74
CA GLY A 517 -8.79 9.48 -3.57
C GLY A 517 -7.64 8.63 -4.12
N GLY A 518 -7.89 7.79 -5.12
CA GLY A 518 -6.85 6.91 -5.67
C GLY A 518 -5.63 7.69 -6.18
N ALA A 519 -5.81 8.91 -6.70
CA ALA A 519 -4.69 9.84 -6.88
C ALA A 519 -4.64 10.91 -5.78
N ILE A 520 -5.72 11.66 -5.56
CA ILE A 520 -5.74 12.83 -4.67
C ILE A 520 -6.86 12.69 -3.64
N SER A 521 -6.54 12.86 -2.36
CA SER A 521 -7.51 13.12 -1.29
C SER A 521 -7.23 14.47 -0.64
N SER A 522 -8.23 15.33 -0.52
CA SER A 522 -8.06 16.66 0.09
C SER A 522 -9.36 17.25 0.62
N ASP A 523 -9.29 18.33 1.40
CA ASP A 523 -10.47 19.12 1.73
C ASP A 523 -10.89 20.02 0.56
N GLU A 524 -9.93 20.55 -0.20
CA GLU A 524 -10.18 21.36 -1.38
C GLU A 524 -9.26 20.96 -2.53
N VAL A 525 -9.85 20.74 -3.71
CA VAL A 525 -9.11 20.36 -4.91
C VAL A 525 -9.48 21.29 -6.05
N ASN A 526 -8.48 21.93 -6.67
CA ASN A 526 -8.62 22.77 -7.84
C ASN A 526 -7.77 22.19 -8.98
N ILE A 527 -8.40 21.69 -10.04
CA ILE A 527 -7.75 20.99 -11.15
C ILE A 527 -8.00 21.75 -12.45
N CYS A 528 -6.92 22.09 -13.15
CA CYS A 528 -6.96 22.73 -14.46
C CYS A 528 -6.08 21.96 -15.46
N ASN A 529 -6.58 21.76 -16.68
CA ASN A 529 -5.80 21.25 -17.81
C ASN A 529 -4.97 19.98 -17.51
N SER A 530 -5.50 19.06 -16.70
CA SER A 530 -4.75 17.92 -16.18
C SER A 530 -5.42 16.59 -16.53
N ASN A 531 -4.64 15.51 -16.51
CA ASN A 531 -5.08 14.18 -16.93
C ASN A 531 -5.02 13.18 -15.77
N PHE A 532 -6.10 12.43 -15.58
CA PHE A 532 -6.23 11.38 -14.57
C PHE A 532 -6.65 10.09 -15.25
N THR A 533 -5.75 9.11 -15.33
CA THR A 533 -5.97 7.86 -16.05
C THR A 533 -5.78 6.65 -15.14
N SER A 534 -6.76 5.76 -15.08
CA SER A 534 -6.65 4.47 -14.41
C SER A 534 -6.24 4.54 -12.92
N ASN A 535 -6.55 5.64 -12.24
CA ASN A 535 -6.34 5.76 -10.80
C ASN A 535 -7.46 5.01 -10.06
N SER A 536 -7.16 4.39 -8.92
CA SER A 536 -8.15 3.55 -8.25
C SER A 536 -8.18 3.69 -6.74
N ALA A 537 -9.37 3.65 -6.17
CA ALA A 537 -9.57 3.46 -4.74
C ALA A 537 -10.33 2.15 -4.55
N SER A 538 -9.88 1.32 -3.61
CA SER A 538 -10.48 0.03 -3.32
C SER A 538 -10.56 -0.22 -1.83
N SER A 539 -11.67 -0.81 -1.39
CA SER A 539 -11.91 -1.24 -0.01
C SER A 539 -12.32 -2.71 0.01
N GLU A 540 -11.68 -3.50 0.88
CA GLU A 540 -12.06 -4.89 1.14
C GLU A 540 -13.42 -4.99 1.86
N ASP A 541 -13.75 -4.01 2.73
CA ASP A 541 -15.04 -3.97 3.44
C ASP A 541 -16.05 -3.13 2.66
N LYS A 542 -16.98 -3.81 1.98
CA LYS A 542 -18.02 -3.15 1.18
C LYS A 542 -19.07 -2.41 2.01
N ASN A 543 -19.10 -2.56 3.33
CA ASN A 543 -19.89 -1.68 4.19
C ASN A 543 -19.30 -0.25 4.23
N TYR A 544 -18.00 -0.14 3.95
CA TYR A 544 -17.25 1.11 3.84
C TYR A 544 -16.70 1.26 2.43
N PRO A 545 -17.57 1.61 1.46
CA PRO A 545 -17.18 1.70 0.06
C PRO A 545 -16.07 2.74 -0.15
N SER A 546 -15.10 2.37 -0.98
CA SER A 546 -14.09 3.31 -1.47
C SER A 546 -14.70 4.44 -2.29
N MET A 547 -14.07 5.62 -2.28
CA MET A 547 -14.64 6.82 -2.91
C MET A 547 -13.61 7.60 -3.73
N GLY A 548 -13.99 8.05 -4.93
CA GLY A 548 -13.16 8.94 -5.74
C GLY A 548 -11.88 8.25 -6.25
N GLY A 549 -11.99 7.40 -7.27
CA GLY A 549 -10.85 6.63 -7.77
C GLY A 549 -9.73 7.49 -8.32
N ALA A 550 -10.02 8.68 -8.85
CA ALA A 550 -8.99 9.70 -9.08
C ALA A 550 -8.94 10.69 -7.91
N VAL A 551 -10.08 11.32 -7.60
CA VAL A 551 -10.11 12.48 -6.70
C VAL A 551 -11.21 12.30 -5.66
N HIS A 552 -10.82 12.44 -4.41
CA HIS A 552 -11.72 12.61 -3.29
C HIS A 552 -11.56 14.01 -2.69
N SER A 553 -12.70 14.69 -2.48
CA SER A 553 -12.75 15.96 -1.78
C SER A 553 -13.77 15.95 -0.64
N SER A 554 -13.31 16.21 0.59
CA SER A 554 -14.20 16.43 1.75
C SER A 554 -14.97 17.76 1.65
N GLY A 555 -14.51 18.66 0.76
CA GLY A 555 -15.02 20.00 0.58
C GLY A 555 -15.24 20.37 -0.89
N ILE A 556 -14.51 21.39 -1.34
CA ILE A 556 -14.72 22.01 -2.66
C ILE A 556 -13.88 21.27 -3.71
N CYS A 557 -14.51 20.88 -4.82
CA CYS A 557 -13.78 20.34 -5.97
C CYS A 557 -14.10 21.15 -7.24
N ASN A 558 -13.09 21.86 -7.75
CA ASN A 558 -13.19 22.58 -9.02
C ASN A 558 -12.35 21.86 -10.08
N VAL A 559 -12.95 21.61 -11.24
CA VAL A 559 -12.30 20.94 -12.36
C VAL A 559 -12.58 21.72 -13.65
N GLU A 560 -11.53 22.14 -14.34
CA GLU A 560 -11.60 22.85 -15.60
C GLU A 560 -10.67 22.23 -16.64
N GLY A 561 -11.14 22.05 -17.88
CA GLY A 561 -10.28 21.70 -19.01
C GLY A 561 -9.57 20.35 -18.88
N SER A 562 -10.04 19.44 -18.01
CA SER A 562 -9.29 18.27 -17.56
C SER A 562 -9.90 16.96 -18.05
N ILE A 563 -9.12 15.88 -18.05
CA ILE A 563 -9.50 14.58 -18.63
C ILE A 563 -9.40 13.49 -17.56
N PHE A 564 -10.46 12.67 -17.44
CA PHE A 564 -10.56 11.53 -16.55
C PHE A 564 -10.93 10.27 -17.36
N ILE A 565 -10.10 9.24 -17.29
CA ILE A 565 -10.27 8.00 -18.07
C ILE A 565 -10.04 6.78 -17.17
N ASN A 566 -10.98 5.83 -17.16
CA ASN A 566 -10.84 4.51 -16.50
C ASN A 566 -10.45 4.53 -15.00
N ASN A 567 -10.62 5.66 -14.31
CA ASN A 567 -10.53 5.71 -12.86
C ASN A 567 -11.64 4.88 -12.18
N SER A 568 -11.39 4.26 -11.03
CA SER A 568 -12.33 3.31 -10.42
C SER A 568 -12.41 3.44 -8.89
N ALA A 569 -13.62 3.38 -8.35
CA ALA A 569 -13.92 3.28 -6.91
C ALA A 569 -15.31 2.66 -6.72
N ASP A 570 -15.63 2.19 -5.51
CA ASP A 570 -16.98 1.70 -5.20
C ASP A 570 -18.04 2.82 -5.33
N LYS A 571 -17.63 4.07 -5.11
CA LYS A 571 -18.47 5.27 -5.19
C LYS A 571 -17.74 6.43 -5.88
N GLY A 572 -18.37 7.04 -6.89
CA GLY A 572 -17.76 8.15 -7.65
C GLY A 572 -16.45 7.71 -8.31
N GLU A 573 -16.55 6.79 -9.28
CA GLU A 573 -15.43 6.10 -9.93
C GLU A 573 -14.22 7.01 -10.20
N SER A 574 -14.46 8.21 -10.74
CA SER A 574 -13.43 9.23 -10.92
C SER A 574 -13.37 10.25 -9.79
N ILE A 575 -14.48 10.94 -9.49
CA ILE A 575 -14.51 12.03 -8.51
C ILE A 575 -15.63 11.77 -7.49
N TRP A 576 -15.29 11.93 -6.21
CA TRP A 576 -16.24 12.04 -5.12
C TRP A 576 -16.03 13.34 -4.34
N ALA A 577 -17.04 14.20 -4.25
CA ALA A 577 -16.96 15.47 -3.52
C ALA A 577 -18.22 15.75 -2.68
N TYR A 578 -18.04 16.20 -1.43
CA TYR A 578 -19.14 16.36 -0.46
C TYR A 578 -19.82 17.75 -0.43
N LYS A 579 -19.25 18.81 -1.03
CA LYS A 579 -19.85 20.16 -1.01
C LYS A 579 -20.41 20.62 -2.34
N ALA A 580 -21.50 21.37 -2.19
CA ALA A 580 -22.33 21.95 -3.23
C ALA A 580 -21.73 23.19 -3.96
N PHE A 581 -20.46 23.53 -3.69
CA PHE A 581 -19.67 24.52 -4.43
C PHE A 581 -18.73 23.89 -5.46
N SER A 582 -18.79 22.57 -5.63
CA SER A 582 -17.97 21.87 -6.61
C SER A 582 -18.47 22.18 -8.03
N ASN A 583 -17.54 22.44 -8.95
CA ASN A 583 -17.84 22.80 -10.32
C ASN A 583 -16.96 22.03 -11.29
N VAL A 584 -17.55 21.49 -12.36
CA VAL A 584 -16.85 20.77 -13.41
C VAL A 584 -17.20 21.40 -14.74
N THR A 585 -16.20 21.99 -15.40
CA THR A 585 -16.37 22.72 -16.66
C THR A 585 -15.37 22.26 -17.69
N ASN A 586 -15.76 22.23 -18.96
CA ASN A 586 -14.87 21.93 -20.10
C ASN A 586 -14.03 20.66 -19.92
N SER A 587 -14.52 19.67 -19.18
CA SER A 587 -13.77 18.48 -18.78
C SER A 587 -14.41 17.20 -19.35
N THR A 588 -13.59 16.17 -19.57
CA THR A 588 -14.01 14.92 -20.23
C THR A 588 -13.87 13.74 -19.28
N PHE A 589 -14.90 12.90 -19.20
CA PHE A 589 -14.93 11.68 -18.40
C PHE A 589 -15.23 10.49 -19.32
N THR A 590 -14.34 9.50 -19.37
CA THR A 590 -14.48 8.30 -20.21
C THR A 590 -14.39 7.04 -19.35
N ASN A 591 -15.42 6.19 -19.42
CA ASN A 591 -15.57 5.00 -18.57
C ASN A 591 -15.46 5.32 -17.08
N ASN A 592 -16.00 6.46 -16.69
CA ASN A 592 -15.94 7.02 -15.36
C ASN A 592 -17.29 7.58 -14.98
N ASP A 593 -17.82 7.15 -13.84
CA ASP A 593 -18.85 7.85 -13.08
C ASP A 593 -18.20 8.92 -12.16
N PHE A 594 -18.92 10.01 -11.90
CA PHE A 594 -18.50 11.00 -10.91
C PHE A 594 -19.71 11.40 -10.05
N ALA A 595 -19.50 11.42 -8.74
CA ALA A 595 -20.55 11.74 -7.77
C ALA A 595 -20.20 13.04 -7.06
N ILE A 596 -20.92 14.10 -7.40
CA ILE A 596 -20.89 15.36 -6.64
C ILE A 596 -22.12 15.34 -5.74
N VAL A 597 -21.91 15.23 -4.44
CA VAL A 597 -22.97 15.31 -3.45
C VAL A 597 -23.47 16.75 -3.43
N LYS A 598 -24.61 16.99 -4.09
CA LYS A 598 -25.21 18.33 -4.22
C LYS A 598 -25.77 18.85 -2.91
N ALA A 599 -26.14 17.96 -1.99
CA ALA A 599 -26.73 18.30 -0.70
C ALA A 599 -25.80 17.93 0.46
N TYR A 600 -25.48 18.88 1.34
CA TYR A 600 -24.59 18.66 2.48
C TYR A 600 -25.37 18.73 3.80
N ILE A 601 -25.14 17.74 4.67
CA ILE A 601 -25.72 17.66 6.00
C ILE A 601 -24.62 17.93 7.03
N LYS A 602 -24.82 18.93 7.89
CA LYS A 602 -24.04 19.09 9.12
C LYS A 602 -24.92 18.77 10.31
N ALA A 603 -24.51 17.81 11.12
CA ALA A 603 -25.21 17.40 12.33
C ALA A 603 -24.21 17.38 13.50
N PRO A 604 -24.02 18.51 14.21
CA PRO A 604 -23.08 18.55 15.33
C PRO A 604 -23.55 17.66 16.50
N THR A 605 -22.60 17.06 17.21
CA THR A 605 -22.87 16.35 18.47
C THR A 605 -23.63 17.24 19.44
N LEU A 606 -24.62 16.66 20.13
CA LEU A 606 -25.37 17.31 21.20
C LEU A 606 -25.02 16.67 22.55
N SER A 607 -24.40 17.43 23.45
CA SER A 607 -24.34 17.07 24.86
C SER A 607 -25.34 17.92 25.65
N LYS A 608 -26.23 17.27 26.41
CA LYS A 608 -27.24 17.96 27.22
C LYS A 608 -27.46 17.28 28.57
N MET A 609 -28.00 18.02 29.54
CA MET A 609 -28.45 17.44 30.81
C MET A 609 -29.79 16.70 30.62
N TYR A 610 -30.06 15.69 31.44
CA TYR A 610 -31.37 15.02 31.48
C TYR A 610 -32.48 16.05 31.76
N HIS A 611 -33.50 16.10 30.89
CA HIS A 611 -34.54 17.16 30.82
C HIS A 611 -34.05 18.59 30.48
N GLY A 612 -32.83 18.75 29.94
CA GLY A 612 -32.36 20.03 29.39
C GLY A 612 -33.21 20.49 28.18
N PRO A 613 -33.29 21.80 27.89
CA PRO A 613 -34.11 22.33 26.80
C PRO A 613 -33.49 22.15 25.41
N GLU A 614 -32.24 21.71 25.31
CA GLU A 614 -31.50 21.61 24.06
C GLU A 614 -32.07 20.53 23.13
N SER A 615 -32.05 20.83 21.83
CA SER A 615 -32.52 19.96 20.75
C SER A 615 -31.36 19.61 19.82
N PHE A 616 -31.45 18.45 19.17
CA PHE A 616 -30.50 18.04 18.15
C PHE A 616 -30.79 18.82 16.86
N LEU A 617 -29.76 19.49 16.33
CA LEU A 617 -29.88 20.38 15.17
C LEU A 617 -29.19 19.76 13.96
N VAL A 618 -29.89 19.80 12.83
CA VAL A 618 -29.39 19.38 11.52
C VAL A 618 -29.43 20.59 10.61
N TYR A 619 -28.32 20.87 9.94
CA TYR A 619 -28.19 21.94 8.95
C TYR A 619 -28.06 21.30 7.58
N LEU A 620 -28.91 21.72 6.63
CA LEU A 620 -28.93 21.21 5.27
C LEU A 620 -28.67 22.32 4.26
N THR A 621 -27.73 22.08 3.35
CA THR A 621 -27.53 22.89 2.15
C THR A 621 -27.67 22.04 0.90
N GLU A 622 -28.07 22.65 -0.22
CA GLU A 622 -28.17 22.04 -1.55
C GLU A 622 -27.72 23.08 -2.59
N ASP A 623 -26.86 22.71 -3.54
CA ASP A 623 -26.25 23.63 -4.54
C ASP A 623 -25.64 24.92 -3.92
N GLY A 624 -25.03 24.79 -2.75
CA GLY A 624 -24.29 25.84 -2.04
C GLY A 624 -25.18 26.80 -1.27
N LYS A 625 -26.49 26.51 -1.20
CA LYS A 625 -27.51 27.37 -0.59
C LYS A 625 -28.22 26.62 0.53
N VAL A 626 -28.77 27.35 1.51
CA VAL A 626 -29.60 26.75 2.55
C VAL A 626 -30.80 26.06 1.90
N ARG A 627 -31.03 24.80 2.27
CA ARG A 627 -32.12 24.01 1.70
C ARG A 627 -33.30 24.01 2.64
N ALA A 628 -34.15 25.03 2.48
CA ALA A 628 -35.37 25.18 3.25
C ALA A 628 -36.47 24.20 2.79
N ASN A 629 -37.40 23.91 3.71
CA ASN A 629 -38.60 23.11 3.47
C ASN A 629 -38.31 21.70 2.90
N ALA A 630 -37.20 21.09 3.34
CA ALA A 630 -36.77 19.77 2.94
C ALA A 630 -36.86 18.79 4.13
N ASP A 631 -37.34 17.58 3.86
CA ASP A 631 -37.51 16.54 4.88
C ASP A 631 -36.23 15.73 5.06
N VAL A 632 -35.60 15.87 6.24
CA VAL A 632 -34.46 15.04 6.65
C VAL A 632 -34.93 13.89 7.54
N ASN A 633 -34.32 12.72 7.39
CA ASN A 633 -34.57 11.56 8.25
C ASN A 633 -33.50 11.50 9.35
N ILE A 634 -33.90 11.40 10.61
CA ILE A 634 -33.01 11.29 11.77
C ILE A 634 -33.27 9.95 12.46
N HIS A 635 -32.31 9.03 12.38
CA HIS A 635 -32.33 7.74 13.07
C HIS A 635 -31.59 7.85 14.40
N ILE A 636 -32.27 7.60 15.52
CA ILE A 636 -31.67 7.62 16.86
C ILE A 636 -32.38 6.59 17.76
N ASN A 637 -31.59 5.82 18.52
CA ASN A 637 -32.09 4.81 19.46
C ASN A 637 -33.11 3.84 18.82
N GLY A 638 -32.81 3.34 17.62
CA GLY A 638 -33.66 2.42 16.87
C GLY A 638 -34.95 3.03 16.29
N LYS A 639 -35.13 4.35 16.34
CA LYS A 639 -36.31 5.05 15.81
C LYS A 639 -35.95 6.08 14.75
N ASN A 640 -36.79 6.18 13.72
CA ASN A 640 -36.69 7.18 12.66
C ASN A 640 -37.62 8.37 12.92
N TYR A 641 -37.10 9.58 12.76
CA TYR A 641 -37.84 10.83 12.85
C TYR A 641 -37.65 11.65 11.57
N ILE A 642 -38.73 11.98 10.88
CA ILE A 642 -38.68 12.95 9.79
C ILE A 642 -38.80 14.36 10.38
N ARG A 643 -37.92 15.27 9.97
CA ARG A 643 -37.98 16.69 10.33
C ARG A 643 -37.77 17.55 9.09
N THR A 644 -38.62 18.56 8.94
CA THR A 644 -38.52 19.51 7.84
C THR A 644 -37.61 20.67 8.24
N THR A 645 -36.71 21.06 7.34
CA THR A 645 -35.85 22.24 7.52
C THR A 645 -36.65 23.54 7.43
N ASN A 646 -36.31 24.52 8.28
CA ASN A 646 -36.88 25.87 8.21
C ASN A 646 -36.24 26.71 7.08
N GLU A 647 -36.61 27.99 6.97
CA GLU A 647 -36.08 28.93 5.96
C GLU A 647 -34.54 29.14 6.03
N GLU A 648 -33.90 28.77 7.14
CA GLU A 648 -32.45 28.82 7.32
C GLU A 648 -31.78 27.47 7.01
N GLY A 649 -32.53 26.47 6.52
CA GLY A 649 -32.04 25.12 6.25
C GLY A 649 -31.85 24.26 7.50
N ILE A 650 -32.46 24.64 8.63
CA ILE A 650 -32.27 23.96 9.92
C ILE A 650 -33.48 23.09 10.26
N ALA A 651 -33.25 21.80 10.48
CA ALA A 651 -34.21 20.87 11.06
C ALA A 651 -33.86 20.57 12.52
N SER A 652 -34.85 20.45 13.40
CA SER A 652 -34.63 20.24 14.84
C SER A 652 -35.40 19.04 15.41
N LEU A 653 -34.73 18.27 16.26
CA LEU A 653 -35.30 17.14 16.98
C LEU A 653 -35.15 17.34 18.49
N ALA A 654 -36.27 17.51 19.19
CA ALA A 654 -36.28 17.51 20.65
C ALA A 654 -35.86 16.13 21.19
N ILE A 655 -34.92 16.12 22.13
CA ILE A 655 -34.38 14.88 22.74
C ILE A 655 -34.95 14.68 24.14
N ASN A 656 -35.68 13.58 24.30
CA ASN A 656 -36.22 13.08 25.57
C ASN A 656 -35.84 11.60 25.74
N LEU A 657 -34.54 11.36 25.86
CA LEU A 657 -33.94 10.04 26.10
C LEU A 657 -33.38 9.97 27.52
N ASP A 658 -33.22 8.76 28.04
CA ASP A 658 -32.57 8.54 29.34
C ASP A 658 -31.08 8.90 29.29
N VAL A 659 -30.42 8.93 30.45
CA VAL A 659 -28.98 9.19 30.54
C VAL A 659 -28.21 8.13 29.75
N GLY A 660 -27.33 8.56 28.85
CA GLY A 660 -26.56 7.68 27.98
C GLY A 660 -26.02 8.38 26.74
N ASN A 661 -25.27 7.62 25.95
CA ASN A 661 -24.70 8.03 24.66
C ASN A 661 -25.43 7.30 23.53
N TYR A 662 -25.92 8.05 22.56
CA TYR A 662 -26.71 7.54 21.44
C TYR A 662 -26.08 7.95 20.11
N ASN A 663 -25.87 6.96 19.23
CA ASN A 663 -25.49 7.23 17.84
C ASN A 663 -26.70 7.75 17.07
N VAL A 664 -26.44 8.70 16.18
CA VAL A 664 -27.43 9.32 15.31
C VAL A 664 -26.95 9.24 13.88
N VAL A 665 -27.83 8.78 12.99
CA VAL A 665 -27.61 8.82 11.54
C VAL A 665 -28.66 9.74 10.93
N VAL A 666 -28.22 10.71 10.13
CA VAL A 666 -29.10 11.67 9.46
C VAL A 666 -28.98 11.50 7.95
N THR A 667 -30.10 11.41 7.23
CA THR A 667 -30.10 11.27 5.76
C THR A 667 -31.05 12.23 5.04
N TYR A 668 -30.66 12.65 3.84
CA TYR A 668 -31.45 13.45 2.89
C TYR A 668 -30.99 13.12 1.47
N GLU A 669 -31.87 12.56 0.64
CA GLU A 669 -31.51 12.01 -0.68
C GLU A 669 -30.26 11.10 -0.58
N ASP A 670 -29.19 11.40 -1.32
CA ASP A 670 -27.93 10.64 -1.32
C ASP A 670 -26.94 11.13 -0.24
N ALA A 671 -27.29 12.16 0.53
CA ALA A 671 -26.47 12.70 1.61
C ALA A 671 -26.74 12.01 2.95
N SER A 672 -25.67 11.76 3.72
CA SER A 672 -25.73 11.18 5.07
C SER A 672 -24.73 11.86 6.01
N ALA A 673 -25.05 11.91 7.30
CA ALA A 673 -24.14 12.37 8.34
C ALA A 673 -24.33 11.55 9.63
N ASP A 674 -23.23 11.12 10.22
CA ASP A 674 -23.20 10.49 11.54
C ASP A 674 -22.93 11.53 12.64
N SER A 675 -23.54 11.32 13.80
CA SER A 675 -23.38 12.19 14.97
C SER A 675 -23.68 11.42 16.26
N THR A 676 -23.46 12.06 17.40
CA THR A 676 -23.81 11.52 18.72
C THR A 676 -24.71 12.49 19.50
N VAL A 677 -25.51 11.92 20.39
CA VAL A 677 -26.26 12.63 21.42
C VAL A 677 -25.89 12.05 22.78
N GLU A 678 -25.33 12.87 23.65
CA GLU A 678 -24.99 12.54 25.03
C GLU A 678 -25.99 13.21 25.97
N VAL A 679 -26.68 12.39 26.76
CA VAL A 679 -27.58 12.85 27.83
C VAL A 679 -26.91 12.58 29.17
N MET A 680 -26.51 13.64 29.86
CA MET A 680 -25.80 13.59 31.14
C MET A 680 -26.76 13.63 32.34
N SER A 681 -26.41 12.93 33.42
CA SER A 681 -27.17 12.96 34.68
C SER A 681 -27.20 14.36 35.32
N THR A 682 -28.34 14.79 35.83
CA THR A 682 -28.50 16.04 36.61
C THR A 682 -27.94 15.98 38.03
N ILE A 683 -27.46 14.81 38.48
CA ILE A 683 -26.83 14.62 39.79
C ILE A 683 -25.55 13.82 39.64
N TYR A 684 -24.43 14.36 40.13
CA TYR A 684 -23.22 13.61 40.47
C TYR A 684 -23.02 13.71 41.98
N SER A 685 -23.30 12.64 42.73
CA SER A 685 -23.03 12.57 44.17
C SER A 685 -22.55 11.16 44.53
N GLY A 686 -21.41 11.06 45.21
CA GLY A 686 -20.90 9.80 45.76
C GLY A 686 -21.65 9.32 47.01
N ASP A 687 -22.53 10.15 47.57
CA ASP A 687 -23.29 9.82 48.78
C ASP A 687 -24.64 10.57 48.75
N LEU A 688 -25.65 9.98 48.11
CA LEU A 688 -27.00 10.54 48.05
C LEU A 688 -27.90 9.78 49.05
N THR A 689 -28.15 10.37 50.23
CA THR A 689 -29.15 9.86 51.18
C THR A 689 -30.46 10.63 51.01
N LYS A 690 -31.55 9.93 50.66
CA LYS A 690 -32.89 10.52 50.48
C LYS A 690 -33.81 10.06 51.62
N PRO A 691 -34.18 10.91 52.58
CA PRO A 691 -35.17 10.53 53.60
C PRO A 691 -36.57 10.58 52.95
N PHE A 692 -37.34 9.51 53.11
CA PHE A 692 -38.75 9.42 52.70
C PHE A 692 -39.67 10.14 53.69
#